data_AF-A0A925ANY0-F1
#
_entry.id   AF-A0A925ANY0-F1
#
_cell.length_a   1.000
_cell.length_b   1.000
_cell.length_c   1.000
_cell.angle_alpha   90.00
_cell.angle_beta   90.00
_cell.angle_gamma   90.00
#
_symmetry.space_group_name_H-M   'P 1'
#
loop_
_entity.id
_entity.type
_entity.pdbx_description
1 polymer ?
#
loop_
_entity_poly.entity_id
_entity_poly.type
_entity_poly.pdbx_seq_one_letter_code
_entity_poly.pdbx_strand_id
1 'polypeptide(L)'
;MKSGQTSDNNLEGLEHRQLMAAGTVVSLPFRLDFNATIADSIVDKDGEGTGLTRVQANKLGTEYQPALIDLNTTTGRLNITSTGTSSAGSSGGTDNTQANALETQFDGTSSGLTITARLIGPLSNLASSYQSAGIYLGIDQDNLIKFTAINMGSGTGSQYLQFKDEFDTGSGPVSSRSDTLNRVSIGSFASITTLDLRIIGDALNGTVNAYYSVNGGAFAQFGFNYTVPTSKQAQFFSTTARTGLMVSQKNNAAPITAIFDSFEITAGQSLGNRPSVTATRPANGETNVNRDIFIAADVNLPNSGGGVDTATINTSNVKLIRASDGALIGGVINTTGGGDAIVFTPSSPLAAYTSYTFQITHGVKDTTGSPFMPYSATFTTGNTGGTVDTSISFTKTAQTLTQGSRYTSLAFGPDHKLYATTIDGKIMRWNVAADGSLSAAQQILTIQNMNGGHRSTISIVFDPASTANNLIAYVSHSDFAGLELKEYESENLGQASNWTGKVTKLTGANLQTGQDIVTGLPRSVRDHQNYQMAFGPDGKLYISQSSMSAMGSPDNAWGNKAEVLMSASILQIDTAAIGASTINVRTEGVANPYNPFAVGAPVALYATGLRSAYDILFHRNGKMYSATNGSAAGGNTPGGGGAAALTNVATQDDFLFKINQGAYYG
;
A
#
# COMPACT_ATOMS: atom_id res chain seq x y z
N MET A 1 -23.80 -11.78 81.61
CA MET A 1 -23.24 -12.99 80.97
C MET A 1 -23.11 -12.66 79.49
N LYS A 2 -21.92 -12.28 78.96
CA LYS A 2 -20.97 -13.15 78.20
C LYS A 2 -21.72 -14.23 77.41
N SER A 3 -21.69 -14.34 76.09
CA SER A 3 -20.66 -14.23 75.02
C SER A 3 -21.39 -14.03 73.66
N GLY A 4 -20.87 -13.56 72.52
CA GLY A 4 -19.52 -13.34 71.99
C GLY A 4 -19.53 -13.72 70.49
N GLN A 5 -19.13 -12.76 69.60
CA GLN A 5 -18.60 -12.92 68.23
C GLN A 5 -19.52 -13.55 67.14
N THR A 6 -19.49 -13.18 65.85
CA THR A 6 -18.52 -12.49 64.98
C THR A 6 -19.23 -11.56 63.98
N SER A 7 -18.54 -10.47 63.63
CA SER A 7 -18.78 -9.65 62.45
C SER A 7 -18.25 -10.34 61.19
N ASP A 8 -19.12 -10.72 60.26
CA ASP A 8 -18.73 -10.99 58.87
C ASP A 8 -19.16 -9.80 58.01
N ASN A 9 -18.18 -8.94 57.71
CA ASN A 9 -18.23 -8.01 56.59
C ASN A 9 -18.18 -8.83 55.30
N ASN A 10 -19.34 -9.20 54.75
CA ASN A 10 -19.49 -9.66 53.37
C ASN A 10 -20.16 -8.57 52.51
N LEU A 11 -19.62 -7.36 52.58
CA LEU A 11 -19.80 -6.31 51.57
C LEU A 11 -18.55 -6.31 50.68
N GLU A 12 -18.25 -7.45 50.04
CA GLU A 12 -17.36 -7.48 48.88
C GLU A 12 -18.20 -7.41 47.61
N GLY A 13 -18.26 -6.20 47.04
CA GLY A 13 -18.07 -6.01 45.60
C GLY A 13 -19.18 -6.49 44.65
N LEU A 14 -20.45 -6.16 44.91
CA LEU A 14 -21.43 -6.07 43.81
C LEU A 14 -21.07 -4.96 42.79
N GLU A 15 -20.16 -4.08 43.17
CA GLU A 15 -19.70 -2.89 42.44
C GLU A 15 -18.77 -3.25 41.26
N HIS A 16 -18.06 -4.39 41.34
CA HIS A 16 -17.23 -4.91 40.24
C HIS A 16 -18.01 -5.76 39.23
N ARG A 17 -19.27 -6.13 39.52
CA ARG A 17 -20.16 -6.77 38.52
C ARG A 17 -20.83 -5.75 37.59
N GLN A 18 -20.62 -4.45 37.83
CA GLN A 18 -21.41 -3.36 37.23
C GLN A 18 -20.62 -2.21 36.59
N LEU A 19 -19.30 -2.32 36.44
CA LEU A 19 -18.56 -1.61 35.39
C LEU A 19 -18.50 -2.57 34.19
N MET A 20 -19.44 -2.62 33.24
CA MET A 20 -20.17 -1.55 32.57
C MET A 20 -21.56 -2.03 32.13
N ALA A 21 -22.60 -1.53 32.78
CA ALA A 21 -23.94 -1.52 32.22
C ALA A 21 -24.10 -0.32 31.25
N ALA A 22 -23.67 -0.48 30.01
CA ALA A 22 -24.20 0.29 28.87
C ALA A 22 -23.92 -0.48 27.57
N GLY A 23 -24.92 -0.56 26.70
CA GLY A 23 -24.80 -1.07 25.33
C GLY A 23 -23.94 -0.17 24.45
N THR A 24 -22.65 -0.04 24.77
CA THR A 24 -21.69 0.73 24.00
C THR A 24 -21.32 -0.05 22.75
N VAL A 25 -22.13 0.13 21.72
CA VAL A 25 -21.81 -0.23 20.34
C VAL A 25 -20.67 0.69 19.91
N VAL A 26 -19.46 0.14 19.77
CA VAL A 26 -18.30 0.91 19.32
C VAL A 26 -18.47 1.31 17.85
N SER A 27 -18.06 2.52 17.52
CA SER A 27 -18.01 2.96 16.13
C SER A 27 -16.95 2.18 15.35
N LEU A 28 -17.25 1.80 14.12
CA LEU A 28 -16.29 1.19 13.22
C LEU A 28 -15.63 2.24 12.31
N PRO A 29 -14.31 2.16 12.04
CA PRO A 29 -13.40 1.12 12.49
C PRO A 29 -13.07 1.23 13.99
N PHE A 30 -13.05 0.09 14.68
CA PHE A 30 -12.63 -0.04 16.08
C PHE A 30 -11.29 -0.76 16.12
N ARG A 31 -10.27 -0.14 16.71
CA ARG A 31 -8.92 -0.69 16.69
C ARG A 31 -8.18 -0.49 18.00
N LEU A 32 -7.48 -1.54 18.41
CA LEU A 32 -6.62 -1.60 19.58
C LEU A 32 -5.21 -2.01 19.13
N ASP A 33 -4.24 -1.12 19.33
CA ASP A 33 -2.80 -1.38 19.16
C ASP A 33 -2.10 -1.59 20.52
N PHE A 34 -2.88 -1.63 21.61
CA PHE A 34 -2.45 -1.91 22.98
C PHE A 34 -1.28 -1.05 23.51
N ASN A 35 -1.03 0.11 22.91
CA ASN A 35 0.06 1.02 23.24
C ASN A 35 -0.32 2.13 24.24
N ALA A 36 -1.57 2.12 24.71
CA ALA A 36 -2.09 3.07 25.67
C ALA A 36 -3.22 2.41 26.47
N THR A 37 -3.37 2.85 27.71
CA THR A 37 -4.56 2.54 28.51
C THR A 37 -5.77 3.30 27.96
N ILE A 38 -6.92 2.63 27.88
CA ILE A 38 -8.17 3.19 27.38
C ILE A 38 -9.18 3.24 28.52
N ALA A 39 -9.60 4.44 28.90
CA ALA A 39 -10.65 4.63 29.90
C ALA A 39 -11.94 3.91 29.51
N ASP A 40 -12.78 3.58 30.49
CA ASP A 40 -14.09 2.98 30.27
C ASP A 40 -14.05 1.62 29.53
N SER A 41 -13.00 0.83 29.80
CA SER A 41 -12.81 -0.51 29.24
C SER A 41 -12.43 -1.53 30.32
N ILE A 42 -12.42 -2.83 29.98
CA ILE A 42 -12.00 -3.91 30.87
C ILE A 42 -10.57 -3.66 31.33
N VAL A 43 -10.39 -3.60 32.65
CA VAL A 43 -9.08 -3.37 33.25
C VAL A 43 -8.29 -4.68 33.38
N ASP A 44 -6.98 -4.56 33.31
CA ASP A 44 -6.04 -5.66 33.48
C ASP A 44 -5.62 -5.83 34.96
N LYS A 45 -4.57 -6.62 35.22
CA LYS A 45 -4.05 -6.85 36.58
C LYS A 45 -3.52 -5.60 37.29
N ASP A 46 -3.11 -4.57 36.55
CA ASP A 46 -2.53 -3.33 37.06
C ASP A 46 -3.56 -2.19 37.10
N GLY A 47 -4.80 -2.46 36.69
CA GLY A 47 -5.89 -1.47 36.63
C GLY A 47 -5.90 -0.68 35.32
N GLU A 48 -5.14 -1.10 34.31
CA GLU A 48 -5.05 -0.44 33.01
C GLU A 48 -6.17 -0.95 32.09
N GLY A 49 -6.93 -0.02 31.50
CA GLY A 49 -8.00 -0.38 30.55
C GLY A 49 -7.46 -0.89 29.21
N THR A 50 -7.88 -2.11 28.83
CA THR A 50 -7.45 -2.85 27.62
C THR A 50 -8.05 -2.34 26.31
N GLY A 51 -9.11 -1.52 26.39
CA GLY A 51 -9.92 -1.05 25.26
C GLY A 51 -11.10 -1.95 24.89
N LEU A 52 -11.07 -3.25 25.22
CA LEU A 52 -12.24 -4.12 25.09
C LEU A 52 -13.23 -3.78 26.21
N THR A 53 -14.52 -3.74 25.92
CA THR A 53 -15.50 -3.13 26.83
C THR A 53 -16.22 -4.13 27.71
N ARG A 54 -16.11 -5.43 27.41
CA ARG A 54 -16.90 -6.50 28.04
C ARG A 54 -16.10 -7.79 28.15
N VAL A 55 -16.60 -8.72 28.97
CA VAL A 55 -16.15 -10.11 29.02
C VAL A 55 -17.36 -11.01 28.77
N GLN A 56 -17.20 -12.03 27.93
CA GLN A 56 -18.27 -12.98 27.65
C GLN A 56 -18.62 -13.77 28.92
N ALA A 57 -19.89 -13.77 29.30
CA ALA A 57 -20.36 -14.48 30.48
C ALA A 57 -20.09 -15.98 30.41
N ASN A 58 -19.83 -16.61 31.56
CA ASN A 58 -19.66 -18.05 31.68
C ASN A 58 -20.61 -18.64 32.74
N LYS A 59 -20.85 -19.96 32.69
CA LYS A 59 -21.85 -20.58 33.58
C LYS A 59 -21.46 -20.61 35.06
N LEU A 60 -20.20 -20.31 35.39
CA LEU A 60 -19.68 -20.32 36.75
C LEU A 60 -19.64 -18.92 37.39
N GLY A 61 -19.91 -17.84 36.62
CA GLY A 61 -19.73 -16.48 37.11
C GLY A 61 -18.26 -16.12 37.36
N THR A 62 -17.33 -16.81 36.71
CA THR A 62 -15.87 -16.64 36.85
C THR A 62 -15.21 -16.10 35.59
N GLU A 63 -16.02 -15.49 34.71
CA GLU A 63 -15.64 -15.05 33.38
C GLU A 63 -14.52 -14.02 33.40
N TYR A 64 -14.47 -13.15 34.40
CA TYR A 64 -13.50 -12.07 34.47
C TYR A 64 -12.49 -12.29 35.60
N GLN A 65 -11.23 -12.50 35.23
CA GLN A 65 -10.10 -12.72 36.12
C GLN A 65 -8.97 -11.74 35.74
N PRO A 66 -9.00 -10.48 36.25
CA PRO A 66 -8.06 -9.43 35.85
C PRO A 66 -6.60 -9.80 36.09
N ALA A 67 -6.31 -10.59 37.13
CA ALA A 67 -4.95 -11.07 37.43
C ALA A 67 -4.29 -11.89 36.29
N LEU A 68 -5.07 -12.33 35.30
CA LEU A 68 -4.62 -13.09 34.13
C LEU A 68 -4.59 -12.26 32.84
N ILE A 69 -4.85 -10.96 32.92
CA ILE A 69 -4.82 -10.01 31.80
C ILE A 69 -3.72 -8.99 32.12
N ASP A 70 -2.87 -8.68 31.15
CA ASP A 70 -1.76 -7.75 31.33
C ASP A 70 -1.57 -6.93 30.05
N LEU A 71 -1.91 -5.65 30.11
CA LEU A 71 -1.68 -4.68 29.06
C LEU A 71 -0.27 -4.13 29.23
N ASN A 72 0.57 -4.29 28.21
CA ASN A 72 1.90 -3.73 28.18
C ASN A 72 1.96 -2.59 27.16
N THR A 73 1.66 -1.38 27.63
CA THR A 73 1.64 -0.16 26.81
C THR A 73 3.00 0.21 26.21
N THR A 74 4.10 -0.18 26.86
CA THR A 74 5.47 0.06 26.37
C THR A 74 5.77 -0.76 25.13
N THR A 75 5.32 -2.02 25.11
CA THR A 75 5.53 -2.92 23.97
C THR A 75 4.37 -2.93 22.98
N GLY A 76 3.24 -2.29 23.31
CA GLY A 76 2.04 -2.30 22.49
C GLY A 76 1.36 -3.66 22.45
N ARG A 77 1.27 -4.37 23.59
CA ARG A 77 0.82 -5.77 23.63
C ARG A 77 -0.22 -6.02 24.71
N LEU A 78 -1.16 -6.91 24.43
CA LEU A 78 -2.08 -7.46 25.41
C LEU A 78 -1.78 -8.94 25.63
N ASN A 79 -1.40 -9.28 26.86
CA ASN A 79 -1.13 -10.64 27.30
C ASN A 79 -2.39 -11.20 27.99
N ILE A 80 -2.86 -12.35 27.53
CA ILE A 80 -3.99 -13.05 28.16
C ILE A 80 -3.52 -14.45 28.55
N THR A 81 -3.58 -14.75 29.85
CA THR A 81 -3.20 -16.04 30.41
C THR A 81 -4.43 -16.93 30.59
N SER A 82 -4.36 -18.16 30.08
CA SER A 82 -5.44 -19.14 30.19
C SER A 82 -5.57 -19.68 31.62
N THR A 83 -6.76 -20.17 31.92
CA THR A 83 -7.04 -20.95 33.13
C THR A 83 -8.02 -22.07 32.80
N GLY A 84 -7.82 -23.25 33.38
CA GLY A 84 -8.64 -24.42 33.06
C GLY A 84 -8.27 -25.64 33.89
N THR A 85 -9.20 -26.60 33.92
CA THR A 85 -9.07 -27.89 34.63
C THR A 85 -9.52 -29.03 33.72
N SER A 86 -9.69 -30.24 34.25
CA SER A 86 -10.33 -31.34 33.52
C SER A 86 -11.80 -31.11 33.20
N SER A 87 -12.49 -30.23 33.93
CA SER A 87 -13.92 -29.97 33.78
C SER A 87 -14.28 -28.52 33.48
N ALA A 88 -13.28 -27.65 33.31
CA ALA A 88 -13.46 -26.23 32.99
C ALA A 88 -12.33 -25.68 32.10
N GLY A 89 -12.54 -24.52 31.47
CA GLY A 89 -11.55 -23.78 30.68
C GLY A 89 -11.84 -23.66 29.18
N SER A 90 -13.07 -24.00 28.74
CA SER A 90 -13.46 -23.92 27.32
C SER A 90 -14.90 -23.40 27.14
N SER A 91 -15.11 -22.73 26.01
CA SER A 91 -16.41 -22.29 25.48
C SER A 91 -17.07 -23.33 24.56
N GLY A 92 -16.82 -24.62 24.80
CA GLY A 92 -17.17 -25.66 23.85
C GLY A 92 -18.07 -26.72 24.45
N GLY A 93 -19.15 -27.05 23.75
CA GLY A 93 -20.17 -27.97 24.20
C GLY A 93 -20.76 -27.54 25.53
N THR A 94 -21.03 -28.50 26.41
CA THR A 94 -21.63 -28.21 27.73
C THR A 94 -20.65 -27.63 28.76
N ASP A 95 -19.42 -27.31 28.36
CA ASP A 95 -18.42 -26.74 29.27
C ASP A 95 -18.81 -25.31 29.66
N ASN A 96 -18.84 -24.37 28.71
CA ASN A 96 -19.27 -22.98 28.92
C ASN A 96 -18.62 -22.28 30.13
N THR A 97 -17.35 -22.57 30.38
CA THR A 97 -16.55 -22.03 31.50
C THR A 97 -15.34 -21.22 31.04
N GLN A 98 -15.34 -20.74 29.80
CA GLN A 98 -14.25 -19.88 29.31
C GLN A 98 -14.10 -18.65 30.22
N ALA A 99 -12.87 -18.38 30.65
CA ALA A 99 -12.50 -17.17 31.37
C ALA A 99 -11.77 -16.21 30.41
N ASN A 100 -11.90 -14.91 30.66
CA ASN A 100 -11.27 -13.82 29.93
C ASN A 100 -11.46 -13.89 28.41
N ALA A 101 -12.65 -14.31 27.95
CA ALA A 101 -13.09 -14.04 26.59
C ALA A 101 -13.48 -12.56 26.50
N LEU A 102 -12.49 -11.72 26.21
CA LEU A 102 -12.65 -10.26 26.19
C LEU A 102 -13.33 -9.85 24.88
N GLU A 103 -14.34 -8.99 24.94
CA GLU A 103 -15.14 -8.59 23.77
C GLU A 103 -15.55 -7.12 23.77
N THR A 104 -16.04 -6.69 22.62
CA THR A 104 -16.80 -5.44 22.48
C THR A 104 -18.07 -5.68 21.67
N GLN A 105 -18.99 -4.72 21.71
CA GLN A 105 -20.19 -4.69 20.87
C GLN A 105 -19.99 -3.73 19.71
N PHE A 106 -20.49 -4.07 18.53
CA PHE A 106 -20.41 -3.24 17.32
C PHE A 106 -21.63 -3.49 16.42
N ASP A 107 -21.86 -2.59 15.45
CA ASP A 107 -22.88 -2.80 14.44
C ASP A 107 -22.37 -3.77 13.35
N GLY A 108 -22.84 -5.01 13.42
CA GLY A 108 -22.50 -6.08 12.48
C GLY A 108 -23.50 -6.25 11.35
N THR A 109 -24.39 -5.29 11.10
CA THR A 109 -25.40 -5.39 10.04
C THR A 109 -24.87 -5.09 8.63
N SER A 110 -23.61 -4.61 8.50
CA SER A 110 -22.98 -4.35 7.21
C SER A 110 -22.50 -5.63 6.50
N SER A 111 -22.58 -5.65 5.17
CA SER A 111 -21.80 -6.59 4.35
C SER A 111 -20.31 -6.23 4.33
N GLY A 112 -19.42 -7.22 4.38
CA GLY A 112 -17.97 -7.00 4.40
C GLY A 112 -17.44 -6.52 5.75
N LEU A 113 -18.08 -6.95 6.85
CA LEU A 113 -17.54 -6.83 8.20
C LEU A 113 -16.24 -7.62 8.28
N THR A 114 -15.22 -7.04 8.89
CA THR A 114 -13.90 -7.65 9.03
C THR A 114 -13.45 -7.56 10.48
N ILE A 115 -13.01 -8.68 11.05
CA ILE A 115 -12.41 -8.78 12.38
C ILE A 115 -11.02 -9.35 12.20
N THR A 116 -9.98 -8.66 12.66
CA THR A 116 -8.58 -9.14 12.58
C THR A 116 -7.91 -9.03 13.94
N ALA A 117 -7.12 -10.03 14.32
CA ALA A 117 -6.16 -9.90 15.42
C ALA A 117 -4.81 -10.49 15.05
N ARG A 118 -3.74 -9.93 15.62
CA ARG A 118 -2.38 -10.43 15.45
C ARG A 118 -1.89 -11.09 16.73
N LEU A 119 -1.53 -12.35 16.63
CA LEU A 119 -0.78 -13.08 17.65
C LEU A 119 0.72 -12.94 17.42
N ILE A 120 1.48 -12.72 18.49
CA ILE A 120 2.94 -12.74 18.49
C ILE A 120 3.42 -14.13 18.90
N GLY A 121 4.30 -14.71 18.08
CA GLY A 121 4.97 -15.97 18.38
C GLY A 121 6.43 -15.81 18.81
N PRO A 122 7.19 -16.91 18.92
CA PRO A 122 6.81 -18.29 18.56
C PRO A 122 5.59 -18.78 19.34
N LEU A 123 4.66 -19.44 18.63
CA LEU A 123 3.42 -20.00 19.21
C LEU A 123 3.65 -21.37 19.85
N SER A 124 4.88 -21.64 20.26
CA SER A 124 5.31 -22.92 20.84
C SER A 124 4.74 -23.20 22.23
N ASN A 125 4.22 -22.17 22.92
CA ASN A 125 3.51 -22.31 24.19
C ASN A 125 2.21 -23.13 24.05
N LEU A 126 1.60 -23.17 22.87
CA LEU A 126 0.49 -24.06 22.50
C LEU A 126 1.04 -25.48 22.28
N ALA A 127 1.42 -26.15 23.36
CA ALA A 127 2.16 -27.41 23.36
C ALA A 127 1.32 -28.65 23.72
N SER A 128 0.16 -28.45 24.35
CA SER A 128 -0.72 -29.51 24.85
C SER A 128 -2.10 -29.47 24.18
N SER A 129 -2.77 -30.62 24.14
CA SER A 129 -4.11 -30.75 23.60
C SER A 129 -5.10 -29.79 24.29
N TYR A 130 -5.96 -29.14 23.50
CA TYR A 130 -6.97 -28.15 23.90
C TYR A 130 -6.41 -26.82 24.44
N GLN A 131 -5.14 -26.51 24.17
CA GLN A 131 -4.65 -25.14 24.29
C GLN A 131 -4.93 -24.39 22.98
N SER A 132 -5.57 -23.22 23.07
CA SER A 132 -5.87 -22.38 21.90
C SER A 132 -5.80 -20.90 22.19
N ALA A 133 -5.52 -20.09 21.17
CA ALA A 133 -5.60 -18.64 21.22
C ALA A 133 -6.13 -18.07 19.90
N GLY A 134 -6.94 -17.02 19.95
CA GLY A 134 -7.40 -16.33 18.75
C GLY A 134 -8.60 -15.42 18.95
N ILE A 135 -9.45 -15.37 17.93
CA ILE A 135 -10.62 -14.47 17.85
C ILE A 135 -11.92 -15.24 17.73
N TYR A 136 -13.04 -14.58 18.04
CA TYR A 136 -14.36 -15.14 17.85
C TYR A 136 -15.40 -14.08 17.48
N LEU A 137 -16.51 -14.51 16.90
CA LEU A 137 -17.72 -13.74 16.64
C LEU A 137 -18.89 -14.50 17.26
N GLY A 138 -19.65 -13.90 18.17
CA GLY A 138 -20.74 -14.61 18.84
C GLY A 138 -21.24 -13.93 20.10
N ILE A 139 -22.50 -14.15 20.45
CA ILE A 139 -23.17 -13.44 21.54
C ILE A 139 -22.96 -14.06 22.92
N ASP A 140 -22.67 -15.36 22.96
CA ASP A 140 -22.45 -16.17 24.15
C ASP A 140 -21.68 -17.47 23.79
N GLN A 141 -21.41 -18.32 24.78
CA GLN A 141 -20.63 -19.55 24.61
C GLN A 141 -21.40 -20.67 23.89
N ASP A 142 -22.70 -20.51 23.65
CA ASP A 142 -23.51 -21.48 22.88
C ASP A 142 -23.92 -20.91 21.50
N ASN A 143 -23.53 -19.69 21.16
CA ASN A 143 -23.82 -19.04 19.88
C ASN A 143 -22.56 -18.29 19.43
N LEU A 144 -21.51 -19.04 19.08
CA LEU A 144 -20.21 -18.51 18.66
C LEU A 144 -19.64 -19.17 17.41
N ILE A 145 -18.79 -18.42 16.73
CA ILE A 145 -17.87 -18.87 15.69
C ILE A 145 -16.48 -18.42 16.12
N LYS A 146 -15.59 -19.36 16.40
CA LYS A 146 -14.21 -19.08 16.80
C LYS A 146 -13.21 -19.41 15.69
N PHE A 147 -12.18 -18.58 15.58
CA PHE A 147 -11.02 -18.81 14.74
C PHE A 147 -9.74 -18.72 15.57
N THR A 148 -9.08 -19.84 15.78
CA THR A 148 -7.99 -19.97 16.76
C THR A 148 -6.82 -20.79 16.24
N ALA A 149 -5.61 -20.46 16.67
CA ALA A 149 -4.50 -21.40 16.67
C ALA A 149 -4.72 -22.39 17.82
N ILE A 150 -4.70 -23.70 17.55
CA ILE A 150 -4.99 -24.75 18.53
C ILE A 150 -3.98 -25.88 18.43
N ASN A 151 -3.62 -26.45 19.58
CA ASN A 151 -2.95 -27.74 19.63
C ASN A 151 -3.95 -28.81 20.10
N MET A 152 -4.00 -29.94 19.39
CA MET A 152 -4.95 -31.04 19.62
C MET A 152 -4.27 -32.32 20.15
N GLY A 153 -2.97 -32.30 20.43
CA GLY A 153 -2.22 -33.50 20.83
C GLY A 153 -0.88 -33.18 21.49
N SER A 154 -0.07 -34.21 21.70
CA SER A 154 1.23 -34.12 22.40
C SER A 154 2.44 -34.44 21.50
N GLY A 155 2.29 -34.35 20.16
CA GLY A 155 3.35 -34.68 19.20
C GLY A 155 3.45 -33.74 17.99
N THR A 156 4.50 -33.90 17.19
CA THR A 156 4.70 -33.15 15.93
C THR A 156 3.51 -33.35 14.99
N GLY A 157 2.96 -32.26 14.45
CA GLY A 157 1.78 -32.29 13.57
C GLY A 157 0.43 -32.22 14.27
N SER A 158 0.40 -31.89 15.57
CA SER A 158 -0.84 -31.69 16.35
C SER A 158 -1.34 -30.23 16.39
N GLN A 159 -0.68 -29.33 15.65
CA GLN A 159 -0.92 -27.89 15.64
C GLN A 159 -1.70 -27.48 14.39
N TYR A 160 -2.78 -26.72 14.59
CA TYR A 160 -3.72 -26.37 13.54
C TYR A 160 -4.26 -24.95 13.73
N LEU A 161 -4.70 -24.34 12.64
CA LEU A 161 -5.78 -23.37 12.72
C LEU A 161 -7.10 -24.12 12.83
N GLN A 162 -7.98 -23.64 13.71
CA GLN A 162 -9.33 -24.16 13.87
C GLN A 162 -10.36 -23.06 13.66
N PHE A 163 -11.31 -23.32 12.77
CA PHE A 163 -12.50 -22.49 12.55
C PHE A 163 -13.75 -23.31 12.92
N LYS A 164 -14.34 -23.03 14.07
CA LYS A 164 -15.42 -23.85 14.64
C LYS A 164 -16.61 -22.99 15.06
N ASP A 165 -17.80 -23.43 14.68
CA ASP A 165 -19.09 -22.89 15.08
C ASP A 165 -19.75 -23.74 16.16
N GLU A 166 -20.58 -23.08 16.97
CA GLU A 166 -21.44 -23.69 17.98
C GLU A 166 -22.73 -22.88 18.12
N PHE A 167 -23.88 -23.58 18.15
CA PHE A 167 -25.23 -23.00 18.22
C PHE A 167 -26.11 -23.75 19.23
N ASP A 168 -26.90 -23.03 20.03
CA ASP A 168 -27.92 -23.63 20.88
C ASP A 168 -29.18 -24.00 20.06
N THR A 169 -29.63 -25.26 20.09
CA THR A 169 -30.90 -25.66 19.46
C THR A 169 -32.09 -25.72 20.43
N GLY A 170 -31.90 -25.32 21.69
CA GLY A 170 -32.86 -25.52 22.79
C GLY A 170 -32.81 -26.93 23.39
N SER A 171 -32.05 -27.85 22.76
CA SER A 171 -31.74 -29.19 23.27
C SER A 171 -30.26 -29.34 23.67
N GLY A 172 -29.51 -28.22 23.67
CA GLY A 172 -28.07 -28.18 23.91
C GLY A 172 -27.28 -27.66 22.69
N PRO A 173 -25.97 -27.38 22.89
CA PRO A 173 -25.10 -26.86 21.85
C PRO A 173 -24.78 -27.90 20.77
N VAL A 174 -24.86 -27.49 19.51
CA VAL A 174 -24.48 -28.28 18.34
C VAL A 174 -23.49 -27.51 17.47
N SER A 175 -22.60 -28.24 16.80
CA SER A 175 -21.78 -27.67 15.72
C SER A 175 -22.37 -28.11 14.39
N SER A 176 -22.48 -27.20 13.43
CA SER A 176 -22.93 -27.54 12.07
C SER A 176 -21.84 -28.26 11.26
N ARG A 177 -20.65 -28.50 11.84
CA ARG A 177 -19.47 -28.99 11.15
C ARG A 177 -18.85 -30.22 11.80
N SER A 178 -18.38 -31.13 10.95
CA SER A 178 -17.54 -32.27 11.36
C SER A 178 -16.18 -31.78 11.88
N ASP A 179 -15.65 -32.49 12.88
CA ASP A 179 -14.35 -32.22 13.50
C ASP A 179 -13.15 -32.31 12.54
N THR A 180 -13.29 -32.95 11.38
CA THR A 180 -12.26 -33.03 10.34
C THR A 180 -12.25 -31.83 9.39
N LEU A 181 -13.37 -31.11 9.24
CA LEU A 181 -13.49 -29.97 8.31
C LEU A 181 -13.19 -28.62 8.97
N ASN A 182 -13.03 -28.62 10.30
CA ASN A 182 -12.82 -27.40 11.09
C ASN A 182 -11.35 -27.09 11.38
N ARG A 183 -10.39 -27.83 10.82
CA ARG A 183 -8.95 -27.71 11.13
C ARG A 183 -8.06 -27.76 9.88
N VAL A 184 -7.04 -26.89 9.83
CA VAL A 184 -6.02 -26.85 8.76
C VAL A 184 -4.64 -26.74 9.39
N SER A 185 -3.67 -27.53 8.91
CA SER A 185 -2.27 -27.39 9.31
C SER A 185 -1.63 -26.21 8.59
N ILE A 186 -0.90 -25.38 9.33
CA ILE A 186 -0.13 -24.24 8.80
C ILE A 186 1.38 -24.38 9.07
N GLY A 187 1.84 -25.62 9.28
CA GLY A 187 3.21 -25.90 9.67
C GLY A 187 3.44 -25.82 11.19
N SER A 188 4.71 -25.79 11.59
CA SER A 188 5.07 -25.77 13.02
C SER A 188 4.84 -24.38 13.62
N PHE A 189 4.22 -24.34 14.79
CA PHE A 189 4.05 -23.09 15.54
C PHE A 189 5.36 -22.52 16.08
N ALA A 190 6.43 -23.32 16.15
CA ALA A 190 7.75 -22.85 16.55
C ALA A 190 8.36 -21.87 15.52
N SER A 191 7.98 -21.95 14.24
CA SER A 191 8.47 -21.07 13.18
C SER A 191 7.60 -19.83 12.95
N ILE A 192 6.50 -19.67 13.69
CA ILE A 192 5.56 -18.56 13.51
C ILE A 192 6.00 -17.40 14.41
N THR A 193 6.53 -16.32 13.84
CA THR A 193 6.85 -15.08 14.57
C THR A 193 5.63 -14.18 14.70
N THR A 194 4.75 -14.17 13.71
CA THR A 194 3.44 -13.48 13.77
C THR A 194 2.37 -14.32 13.08
N LEU A 195 1.15 -14.27 13.62
CA LEU A 195 -0.02 -14.90 13.02
C LEU A 195 -1.19 -13.92 13.05
N ASP A 196 -1.60 -13.46 11.87
CA ASP A 196 -2.81 -12.68 11.73
C ASP A 196 -4.00 -13.63 11.50
N LEU A 197 -4.99 -13.54 12.37
CA LEU A 197 -6.26 -14.27 12.29
C LEU A 197 -7.36 -13.31 11.90
N ARG A 198 -8.24 -13.75 10.99
CA ARG A 198 -9.17 -12.85 10.34
C ARG A 198 -10.49 -13.52 10.03
N ILE A 199 -11.59 -12.87 10.41
CA ILE A 199 -12.96 -13.29 10.11
C ILE A 199 -13.63 -12.21 9.25
N ILE A 200 -14.30 -12.61 8.17
CA ILE A 200 -15.10 -11.74 7.31
C ILE A 200 -16.56 -12.15 7.39
N GLY A 201 -17.39 -11.27 7.92
CA GLY A 201 -18.83 -11.39 7.93
C GLY A 201 -19.48 -10.69 6.74
N ASP A 202 -20.46 -11.33 6.13
CA ASP A 202 -21.36 -10.74 5.14
C ASP A 202 -22.80 -10.91 5.61
N ALA A 203 -23.35 -9.85 6.19
CA ALA A 203 -24.72 -9.84 6.70
C ALA A 203 -25.78 -10.04 5.62
N LEU A 204 -25.52 -9.59 4.38
CA LEU A 204 -26.45 -9.74 3.25
C LEU A 204 -26.61 -11.20 2.83
N ASN A 205 -25.48 -11.91 2.74
CA ASN A 205 -25.46 -13.31 2.32
C ASN A 205 -25.46 -14.30 3.50
N GLY A 206 -25.37 -13.80 4.73
CA GLY A 206 -25.27 -14.59 5.94
C GLY A 206 -24.00 -15.46 6.01
N THR A 207 -22.87 -14.98 5.47
CA THR A 207 -21.62 -15.76 5.40
C THR A 207 -20.56 -15.27 6.38
N VAL A 208 -19.75 -16.18 6.92
CA VAL A 208 -18.63 -15.86 7.84
C VAL A 208 -17.40 -16.65 7.44
N ASN A 209 -16.43 -16.01 6.79
CA ASN A 209 -15.27 -16.67 6.21
C ASN A 209 -13.99 -16.33 6.97
N ALA A 210 -13.14 -17.32 7.24
CA ALA A 210 -11.87 -17.09 7.91
C ALA A 210 -10.69 -16.98 6.93
N TYR A 211 -9.71 -16.17 7.28
CA TYR A 211 -8.46 -15.96 6.56
C TYR A 211 -7.31 -15.86 7.55
N TYR A 212 -6.10 -16.16 7.12
CA TYR A 212 -4.92 -16.05 7.98
C TYR A 212 -3.69 -15.61 7.21
N SER A 213 -2.76 -14.97 7.88
CA SER A 213 -1.40 -14.69 7.38
C SER A 213 -0.37 -15.16 8.40
N VAL A 214 0.67 -15.84 7.92
CA VAL A 214 1.79 -16.31 8.72
C VAL A 214 3.01 -15.44 8.39
N ASN A 215 3.67 -14.91 9.43
CA ASN A 215 4.92 -14.15 9.33
C ASN A 215 4.86 -12.96 8.35
N GLY A 216 3.70 -12.30 8.24
CA GLY A 216 3.50 -11.16 7.34
C GLY A 216 3.31 -11.51 5.86
N GLY A 217 3.07 -12.79 5.52
CA GLY A 217 2.72 -13.21 4.17
C GLY A 217 1.35 -12.72 3.69
N ALA A 218 0.97 -13.07 2.45
CA ALA A 218 -0.37 -12.81 1.95
C ALA A 218 -1.44 -13.57 2.75
N PHE A 219 -2.65 -13.00 2.86
CA PHE A 219 -3.75 -13.71 3.51
C PHE A 219 -4.21 -14.89 2.66
N ALA A 220 -4.14 -16.09 3.24
CA ALA A 220 -4.75 -17.29 2.71
C ALA A 220 -6.16 -17.46 3.30
N GLN A 221 -7.11 -17.88 2.47
CA GLN A 221 -8.43 -18.26 2.99
C GLN A 221 -8.30 -19.56 3.79
N PHE A 222 -8.93 -19.59 4.97
CA PHE A 222 -9.09 -20.81 5.74
C PHE A 222 -10.18 -21.65 5.08
N GLY A 223 -9.79 -22.81 4.55
CA GLY A 223 -10.73 -23.80 4.05
C GLY A 223 -11.66 -23.25 2.97
N PHE A 224 -12.93 -23.08 3.31
CA PHE A 224 -14.03 -22.84 2.37
C PHE A 224 -15.04 -21.83 2.93
N ASN A 225 -15.92 -21.36 2.07
CA ASN A 225 -16.95 -20.41 2.46
C ASN A 225 -17.95 -21.03 3.44
N TYR A 226 -18.34 -20.27 4.46
CA TYR A 226 -19.29 -20.71 5.46
C TYR A 226 -20.53 -19.83 5.47
N THR A 227 -21.70 -20.46 5.40
CA THR A 227 -22.99 -19.80 5.56
C THR A 227 -23.56 -20.17 6.92
N VAL A 228 -23.85 -19.14 7.72
CA VAL A 228 -24.51 -19.30 9.02
C VAL A 228 -25.96 -19.75 8.78
N PRO A 229 -26.47 -20.77 9.50
CA PRO A 229 -27.87 -21.19 9.38
C PRO A 229 -28.82 -19.99 9.50
N THR A 230 -29.82 -19.89 8.61
CA THR A 230 -30.69 -18.71 8.51
C THR A 230 -31.37 -18.35 9.84
N SER A 231 -31.78 -19.36 10.63
CA SER A 231 -32.38 -19.15 11.97
C SER A 231 -31.42 -18.56 13.00
N LYS A 232 -30.12 -18.55 12.72
CA LYS A 232 -29.05 -18.11 13.61
C LYS A 232 -28.40 -16.80 13.17
N GLN A 233 -28.58 -16.37 11.93
CA GLN A 233 -27.91 -15.18 11.38
C GLN A 233 -28.11 -13.92 12.23
N ALA A 234 -29.30 -13.69 12.77
CA ALA A 234 -29.59 -12.53 13.62
C ALA A 234 -28.77 -12.48 14.93
N GLN A 235 -28.18 -13.60 15.36
CA GLN A 235 -27.30 -13.65 16.52
C GLN A 235 -25.87 -13.19 16.19
N PHE A 236 -25.45 -13.25 14.92
CA PHE A 236 -24.10 -12.87 14.48
C PHE A 236 -24.09 -11.53 13.73
N PHE A 237 -25.16 -11.21 13.02
CA PHE A 237 -25.34 -10.00 12.22
C PHE A 237 -26.45 -9.14 12.82
N SER A 238 -26.11 -8.39 13.88
CA SER A 238 -27.03 -7.47 14.54
C SER A 238 -26.34 -6.14 14.84
N THR A 239 -27.11 -5.13 15.22
CA THR A 239 -26.60 -3.82 15.65
C THR A 239 -25.81 -3.88 16.96
N THR A 240 -25.80 -5.04 17.62
CA THR A 240 -25.08 -5.31 18.88
C THR A 240 -24.27 -6.61 18.78
N ALA A 241 -23.76 -6.91 17.58
CA ALA A 241 -22.89 -8.04 17.33
C ALA A 241 -21.66 -7.98 18.25
N ARG A 242 -21.10 -9.13 18.58
CA ARG A 242 -20.04 -9.27 19.60
C ARG A 242 -18.86 -10.05 19.06
N THR A 243 -17.67 -9.52 19.30
CA THR A 243 -16.41 -10.15 18.87
C THR A 243 -15.28 -9.75 19.79
N GLY A 244 -14.23 -10.55 19.83
CA GLY A 244 -13.20 -10.41 20.82
C GLY A 244 -12.05 -11.39 20.70
N LEU A 245 -11.24 -11.41 21.76
CA LEU A 245 -10.06 -12.23 21.94
C LEU A 245 -10.34 -13.34 22.95
N MET A 246 -9.78 -14.52 22.72
CA MET A 246 -9.88 -15.64 23.66
C MET A 246 -8.59 -16.45 23.73
N VAL A 247 -8.31 -16.98 24.93
CA VAL A 247 -7.23 -17.94 25.18
C VAL A 247 -7.79 -19.06 26.06
N SER A 248 -7.67 -20.29 25.60
CA SER A 248 -8.31 -21.45 26.22
C SER A 248 -7.27 -22.52 26.53
N GLN A 249 -7.59 -23.32 27.55
CA GLN A 249 -6.81 -24.45 28.00
C GLN A 249 -7.75 -25.39 28.75
N LYS A 250 -7.58 -26.70 28.56
CA LYS A 250 -8.37 -27.72 29.28
C LYS A 250 -7.49 -28.90 29.70
N ASN A 251 -8.09 -29.86 30.39
CA ASN A 251 -7.50 -31.15 30.75
C ASN A 251 -6.31 -31.05 31.70
N ASN A 252 -6.32 -30.06 32.60
CA ASN A 252 -5.23 -29.79 33.53
C ASN A 252 -3.86 -29.61 32.82
N ALA A 253 -3.87 -29.15 31.57
CA ALA A 253 -2.64 -28.71 30.90
C ALA A 253 -1.99 -27.56 31.69
N ALA A 254 -0.75 -27.18 31.37
CA ALA A 254 -0.17 -25.97 31.96
C ALA A 254 -0.85 -24.71 31.39
N PRO A 255 -0.97 -23.61 32.17
CA PRO A 255 -1.36 -22.30 31.65
C PRO A 255 -0.48 -21.81 30.51
N ILE A 256 -1.12 -21.16 29.54
CA ILE A 256 -0.46 -20.48 28.43
C ILE A 256 -0.80 -19.00 28.46
N THR A 257 0.16 -18.16 28.10
CA THR A 257 -0.07 -16.73 27.87
C THR A 257 0.02 -16.46 26.38
N ALA A 258 -1.07 -16.05 25.75
CA ALA A 258 -1.05 -15.57 24.37
C ALA A 258 -0.81 -14.05 24.37
N ILE A 259 -0.03 -13.60 23.39
CA ILE A 259 0.36 -12.20 23.23
C ILE A 259 -0.31 -11.67 21.97
N PHE A 260 -1.16 -10.65 22.12
CA PHE A 260 -1.82 -9.96 21.03
C PHE A 260 -1.15 -8.60 20.78
N ASP A 261 -0.83 -8.32 19.52
CA ASP A 261 -0.22 -7.06 19.07
C ASP A 261 -1.28 -6.05 18.60
N SER A 262 -2.37 -6.56 18.03
CA SER A 262 -3.46 -5.72 17.56
C SER A 262 -4.79 -6.46 17.52
N PHE A 263 -5.89 -5.73 17.66
CA PHE A 263 -7.25 -6.17 17.40
C PHE A 263 -8.02 -5.09 16.63
N GLU A 264 -8.73 -5.45 15.56
CA GLU A 264 -9.43 -4.51 14.70
C GLU A 264 -10.77 -5.06 14.21
N ILE A 265 -11.78 -4.19 14.18
CA ILE A 265 -13.09 -4.42 13.56
C ILE A 265 -13.32 -3.31 12.54
N THR A 266 -13.64 -3.63 11.29
CA THR A 266 -13.97 -2.66 10.25
C THR A 266 -15.24 -3.05 9.50
N ALA A 267 -16.08 -2.07 9.16
CA ALA A 267 -17.26 -2.27 8.32
C ALA A 267 -16.92 -2.09 6.83
N GLY A 268 -17.68 -2.78 5.97
CA GLY A 268 -17.81 -2.40 4.55
C GLY A 268 -16.66 -2.75 3.62
N GLN A 269 -15.68 -3.57 4.01
CA GLN A 269 -14.57 -3.95 3.12
C GLN A 269 -14.15 -5.42 3.35
N SER A 270 -14.36 -6.24 2.32
CA SER A 270 -13.71 -7.56 2.18
C SER A 270 -12.19 -7.38 2.18
N LEU A 271 -11.47 -8.33 2.76
CA LEU A 271 -10.03 -8.24 3.01
C LEU A 271 -9.13 -8.51 1.80
N GLY A 272 -9.76 -8.69 0.64
CA GLY A 272 -9.11 -8.44 -0.64
C GLY A 272 -8.94 -6.95 -0.98
N ASN A 273 -9.53 -6.03 -0.19
CA ASN A 273 -9.73 -4.63 -0.60
C ASN A 273 -9.09 -3.54 0.31
N ARG A 274 -8.06 -3.84 1.12
CA ARG A 274 -7.26 -2.76 1.78
C ARG A 274 -5.89 -2.56 1.14
N PRO A 275 -5.48 -1.29 0.93
CA PRO A 275 -4.10 -0.97 0.61
C PRO A 275 -3.14 -1.58 1.63
N SER A 276 -2.02 -2.15 1.18
CA SER A 276 -1.04 -2.80 2.06
C SER A 276 0.35 -2.73 1.46
N VAL A 277 1.38 -2.86 2.30
CA VAL A 277 2.76 -3.00 1.84
C VAL A 277 3.03 -4.48 1.54
N THR A 278 3.53 -4.78 0.36
CA THR A 278 3.88 -6.15 -0.07
C THR A 278 5.33 -6.48 0.20
N ALA A 279 6.23 -5.50 0.03
CA ALA A 279 7.66 -5.64 0.25
C ALA A 279 8.30 -4.29 0.55
N THR A 280 9.51 -4.32 1.13
CA THR A 280 10.38 -3.16 1.28
C THR A 280 11.76 -3.41 0.71
N ARG A 281 12.42 -2.33 0.28
CA ARG A 281 13.84 -2.25 -0.04
C ARG A 281 14.42 -1.11 0.78
N PRO A 282 15.33 -1.33 1.74
CA PRO A 282 15.88 -2.62 2.17
C PRO A 282 14.80 -3.59 2.66
N ALA A 283 15.01 -4.89 2.48
CA ALA A 283 14.10 -5.93 2.94
C ALA A 283 14.08 -6.04 4.47
N ASN A 284 13.00 -6.60 5.02
CA ASN A 284 12.92 -6.84 6.46
C ASN A 284 14.00 -7.85 6.90
N GLY A 285 14.82 -7.44 7.87
CA GLY A 285 15.99 -8.15 8.37
C GLY A 285 17.27 -7.95 7.55
N GLU A 286 17.27 -7.11 6.51
CA GLU A 286 18.45 -6.92 5.68
C GLU A 286 19.63 -6.32 6.47
N THR A 287 20.84 -6.78 6.19
CA THR A 287 22.08 -6.35 6.85
C THR A 287 23.08 -5.82 5.84
N ASN A 288 24.10 -5.08 6.31
CA ASN A 288 25.10 -4.42 5.46
C ASN A 288 24.49 -3.42 4.45
N VAL A 289 23.35 -2.84 4.80
CA VAL A 289 22.66 -1.84 3.97
C VAL A 289 23.51 -0.58 3.84
N ASN A 290 23.58 -0.01 2.63
CA ASN A 290 24.28 1.26 2.39
C ASN A 290 23.66 2.40 3.23
N ARG A 291 24.51 3.30 3.71
CA ARG A 291 24.11 4.39 4.61
C ARG A 291 23.35 5.51 3.89
N ASP A 292 23.48 5.63 2.58
CA ASP A 292 22.80 6.59 1.71
C ASP A 292 21.58 5.99 1.00
N ILE A 293 21.10 4.82 1.46
CA ILE A 293 19.91 4.17 0.90
C ILE A 293 18.65 5.03 1.10
N PHE A 294 17.75 4.97 0.13
CA PHE A 294 16.34 5.27 0.34
C PHE A 294 15.59 3.98 0.72
N ILE A 295 14.49 4.10 1.45
CA ILE A 295 13.58 3.00 1.72
C ILE A 295 12.40 3.10 0.74
N ALA A 296 12.13 2.06 -0.03
CA ALA A 296 10.95 1.94 -0.88
C ALA A 296 10.06 0.81 -0.39
N ALA A 297 8.78 1.10 -0.17
CA ALA A 297 7.75 0.13 0.18
C ALA A 297 6.81 -0.05 -1.02
N ASP A 298 6.86 -1.22 -1.65
CA ASP A 298 5.92 -1.57 -2.71
C ASP A 298 4.54 -1.82 -2.09
N VAL A 299 3.48 -1.37 -2.77
CA VAL A 299 2.13 -1.48 -2.22
C VAL A 299 1.21 -2.31 -3.09
N ASN A 300 0.32 -3.07 -2.46
CA ASN A 300 -0.86 -3.62 -3.10
C ASN A 300 -2.01 -2.61 -2.95
N LEU A 301 -2.49 -2.10 -4.08
CA LEU A 301 -3.64 -1.21 -4.15
C LEU A 301 -4.81 -1.97 -4.76
N PRO A 302 -5.87 -2.27 -3.98
CA PRO A 302 -6.99 -3.07 -4.45
C PRO A 302 -7.96 -2.30 -5.34
N ASN A 303 -7.91 -0.96 -5.30
CA ASN A 303 -8.77 -0.09 -6.10
C ASN A 303 -8.09 0.20 -7.46
N SER A 304 -8.74 -0.17 -8.57
CA SER A 304 -8.20 0.01 -9.92
C SER A 304 -7.88 1.46 -10.25
N GLY A 305 -6.62 1.71 -10.58
CA GLY A 305 -6.06 3.02 -10.90
C GLY A 305 -6.16 4.06 -9.78
N GLY A 306 -6.34 3.62 -8.53
CA GLY A 306 -6.10 4.42 -7.33
C GLY A 306 -4.61 4.40 -6.96
N GLY A 307 -4.16 5.42 -6.22
CA GLY A 307 -2.78 5.57 -5.75
C GLY A 307 -2.70 5.71 -4.24
N VAL A 308 -1.48 5.75 -3.70
CA VAL A 308 -1.23 6.28 -2.34
C VAL A 308 -1.60 7.76 -2.28
N ASP A 309 -2.44 8.16 -1.31
CA ASP A 309 -2.82 9.54 -1.08
C ASP A 309 -1.65 10.36 -0.51
N THR A 310 -1.14 11.28 -1.33
CA THR A 310 0.00 12.14 -1.00
C THR A 310 -0.19 13.01 0.24
N ALA A 311 -1.42 13.34 0.63
CA ALA A 311 -1.70 14.13 1.83
C ALA A 311 -1.47 13.35 3.13
N THR A 312 -1.46 12.02 3.05
CA THR A 312 -1.40 11.13 4.20
C THR A 312 -0.01 10.56 4.47
N ILE A 313 0.92 10.68 3.52
CA ILE A 313 2.33 10.28 3.66
C ILE A 313 3.17 11.41 4.27
N ASN A 314 3.15 11.48 5.60
CA ASN A 314 3.91 12.46 6.38
C ASN A 314 4.73 11.76 7.48
N THR A 315 5.58 12.51 8.18
CA THR A 315 6.49 11.98 9.21
C THR A 315 5.77 11.40 10.44
N SER A 316 4.48 11.68 10.62
CA SER A 316 3.67 11.03 11.65
C SER A 316 3.19 9.65 11.23
N ASN A 317 3.07 9.39 9.92
CA ASN A 317 2.48 8.17 9.38
C ASN A 317 3.50 7.23 8.72
N VAL A 318 4.62 7.77 8.24
CA VAL A 318 5.75 7.03 7.66
C VAL A 318 7.01 7.42 8.43
N LYS A 319 7.56 6.46 9.19
CA LYS A 319 8.63 6.70 10.17
C LYS A 319 9.84 5.83 9.88
N LEU A 320 11.02 6.38 10.14
CA LEU A 320 12.25 5.61 10.29
C LEU A 320 12.78 5.86 11.70
N ILE A 321 12.91 4.80 12.49
CA ILE A 321 13.24 4.87 13.91
C ILE A 321 14.58 4.17 14.12
N ARG A 322 15.53 4.80 14.81
CA ARG A 322 16.78 4.15 15.22
C ARG A 322 16.52 3.25 16.43
N ALA A 323 16.94 2.00 16.36
CA ALA A 323 16.64 1.00 17.38
C ALA A 323 17.31 1.27 18.73
N SER A 324 18.48 1.91 18.74
CA SER A 324 19.28 2.10 19.96
C SER A 324 18.70 3.08 20.96
N ASP A 325 17.96 4.09 20.49
CA ASP A 325 17.49 5.23 21.28
C ASP A 325 16.04 5.64 20.97
N GLY A 326 15.39 4.97 20.02
CA GLY A 326 14.04 5.32 19.56
C GLY A 326 13.98 6.62 18.74
N ALA A 327 15.12 7.19 18.34
CA ALA A 327 15.15 8.47 17.65
C ALA A 327 14.50 8.38 16.26
N LEU A 328 13.59 9.30 15.96
CA LEU A 328 13.03 9.48 14.63
C LEU A 328 14.08 10.10 13.71
N ILE A 329 14.31 9.46 12.57
CA ILE A 329 15.22 9.95 11.54
C ILE A 329 14.45 10.87 10.60
N GLY A 330 15.00 12.06 10.35
CA GLY A 330 14.46 12.99 9.38
C GLY A 330 14.67 12.50 7.94
N GLY A 331 13.66 12.70 7.10
CA GLY A 331 13.70 12.32 5.71
C GLY A 331 12.62 13.00 4.88
N VAL A 332 12.73 12.87 3.57
CA VAL A 332 11.72 13.26 2.60
C VAL A 332 10.88 12.04 2.28
N ILE A 333 9.55 12.19 2.32
CA ILE A 333 8.60 11.12 2.00
C ILE A 333 7.88 11.49 0.70
N ASN A 334 7.77 10.54 -0.21
CA ASN A 334 7.07 10.70 -1.47
C ASN A 334 6.42 9.38 -1.92
N THR A 335 5.63 9.46 -2.98
CA THR A 335 5.14 8.30 -3.74
C THR A 335 5.63 8.41 -5.19
N THR A 336 5.41 7.37 -5.99
CA THR A 336 5.73 7.35 -7.43
C THR A 336 4.69 8.13 -8.25
N GLY A 337 4.95 8.33 -9.55
CA GLY A 337 3.96 8.93 -10.45
C GLY A 337 2.67 8.10 -10.57
N GLY A 338 2.79 6.78 -10.52
CA GLY A 338 1.68 5.82 -10.53
C GLY A 338 1.02 5.65 -9.15
N GLY A 339 1.66 6.11 -8.08
CA GLY A 339 1.16 6.00 -6.70
C GLY A 339 1.32 4.60 -6.09
N ASP A 340 2.18 3.75 -6.63
CA ASP A 340 2.32 2.32 -6.36
C ASP A 340 3.47 1.94 -5.40
N ALA A 341 4.18 2.92 -4.85
CA ALA A 341 5.13 2.72 -3.77
C ALA A 341 5.26 3.93 -2.85
N ILE A 342 5.58 3.70 -1.58
CA ILE A 342 5.91 4.75 -0.61
C ILE A 342 7.43 4.80 -0.47
N VAL A 343 8.03 5.97 -0.68
CA VAL A 343 9.48 6.16 -0.65
C VAL A 343 9.86 7.10 0.50
N PHE A 344 10.83 6.70 1.32
CA PHE A 344 11.43 7.49 2.38
C PHE A 344 12.92 7.67 2.08
N THR A 345 13.37 8.92 1.90
CA THR A 345 14.79 9.25 1.69
C THR A 345 15.35 9.97 2.91
N PRO A 346 16.28 9.36 3.67
CA PRO A 346 16.92 10.03 4.80
C PRO A 346 17.58 11.36 4.38
N SER A 347 17.46 12.40 5.21
CA SER A 347 18.05 13.72 4.90
C SER A 347 19.57 13.76 5.03
N SER A 348 20.18 12.70 5.58
CA SER A 348 21.62 12.53 5.75
C SER A 348 21.96 11.04 5.75
N PRO A 349 23.21 10.66 5.42
CA PRO A 349 23.63 9.27 5.53
C PRO A 349 23.35 8.71 6.94
N LEU A 350 22.75 7.53 6.99
CA LEU A 350 22.47 6.78 8.21
C LEU A 350 23.77 6.47 8.95
N ALA A 351 23.68 6.20 10.26
CA ALA A 351 24.83 5.80 11.06
C ALA A 351 25.32 4.42 10.62
N ALA A 352 26.62 4.15 10.75
CA ALA A 352 27.20 2.86 10.40
C ALA A 352 26.81 1.78 11.42
N TYR A 353 26.69 0.53 10.99
CA TYR A 353 26.42 -0.63 11.87
C TYR A 353 25.23 -0.45 12.81
N THR A 354 24.19 0.25 12.33
CA THR A 354 23.06 0.69 13.15
C THR A 354 21.77 0.07 12.66
N SER A 355 20.96 -0.45 13.58
CA SER A 355 19.64 -1.01 13.27
C SER A 355 18.57 0.08 13.25
N TYR A 356 17.69 -0.01 12.26
CA TYR A 356 16.57 0.89 12.04
C TYR A 356 15.27 0.13 11.83
N THR A 357 14.16 0.71 12.27
CA THR A 357 12.79 0.23 12.03
C THR A 357 12.07 1.23 11.13
N PHE A 358 11.69 0.80 9.93
CA PHE A 358 10.78 1.52 9.05
C PHE A 358 9.34 1.13 9.37
N GLN A 359 8.46 2.12 9.57
CA GLN A 359 7.07 1.92 9.97
C GLN A 359 6.11 2.73 9.10
N ILE A 360 5.06 2.08 8.61
CA ILE A 360 3.88 2.71 7.99
C ILE A 360 2.69 2.45 8.91
N THR A 361 1.99 3.51 9.27
CA THR A 361 0.78 3.43 10.11
C THR A 361 -0.48 3.38 9.24
N HIS A 362 -1.63 3.12 9.85
CA HIS A 362 -2.93 3.24 9.18
C HIS A 362 -3.32 4.68 8.83
N GLY A 363 -2.54 5.67 9.27
CA GLY A 363 -2.76 7.07 8.91
C GLY A 363 -2.49 7.31 7.41
N VAL A 364 -1.70 6.44 6.76
CA VAL A 364 -1.56 6.42 5.30
C VAL A 364 -2.83 5.86 4.67
N LYS A 365 -3.31 6.49 3.61
CA LYS A 365 -4.50 6.08 2.86
C LYS A 365 -4.20 5.95 1.37
N ASP A 366 -5.07 5.27 0.64
CA ASP A 366 -5.15 5.43 -0.81
C ASP A 366 -6.04 6.61 -1.20
N THR A 367 -6.10 6.90 -2.50
CA THR A 367 -6.94 7.97 -3.09
C THR A 367 -8.44 7.81 -2.88
N THR A 368 -8.90 6.63 -2.48
CA THR A 368 -10.32 6.41 -2.14
C THR A 368 -10.61 6.72 -0.68
N GLY A 369 -9.57 7.08 0.10
CA GLY A 369 -9.62 7.29 1.54
C GLY A 369 -9.47 6.01 2.35
N SER A 370 -9.18 4.87 1.71
CA SER A 370 -9.04 3.57 2.39
C SER A 370 -7.70 3.50 3.14
N PRO A 371 -7.70 3.22 4.45
CA PRO A 371 -6.48 3.20 5.25
C PRO A 371 -5.61 1.97 4.95
N PHE A 372 -4.30 2.18 4.87
CA PHE A 372 -3.31 1.14 4.71
C PHE A 372 -3.32 0.15 5.89
N MET A 373 -2.99 -1.11 5.62
CA MET A 373 -2.54 -2.02 6.66
C MET A 373 -1.22 -1.50 7.24
N PRO A 374 -1.11 -1.36 8.57
CA PRO A 374 0.17 -1.03 9.20
C PRO A 374 1.25 -2.02 8.81
N TYR A 375 2.45 -1.50 8.65
CA TYR A 375 3.60 -2.28 8.25
C TYR A 375 4.83 -1.86 9.04
N SER A 376 5.68 -2.82 9.36
CA SER A 376 6.97 -2.57 10.00
C SER A 376 8.02 -3.49 9.39
N ALA A 377 9.19 -2.93 9.08
CA ALA A 377 10.37 -3.66 8.66
C ALA A 377 11.60 -3.15 9.40
N THR A 378 12.55 -4.03 9.69
CA THR A 378 13.82 -3.67 10.33
C THR A 378 14.97 -3.92 9.36
N PHE A 379 16.04 -3.13 9.43
CA PHE A 379 17.28 -3.41 8.70
C PHE A 379 18.48 -2.85 9.45
N THR A 380 19.68 -3.31 9.13
CA THR A 380 20.94 -2.88 9.75
C THR A 380 21.91 -2.38 8.70
N THR A 381 22.41 -1.16 8.87
CA THR A 381 23.39 -0.56 7.97
C THR A 381 24.77 -1.21 8.09
N GLY A 382 25.54 -1.18 7.00
CA GLY A 382 26.96 -1.48 6.99
C GLY A 382 27.81 -0.21 7.19
N ASN A 383 29.03 -0.24 6.66
CA ASN A 383 29.94 0.92 6.65
C ASN A 383 29.93 1.70 5.32
N THR A 384 29.43 1.08 4.26
CA THR A 384 29.38 1.64 2.90
C THR A 384 28.26 2.69 2.78
N GLY A 385 28.44 3.67 1.90
CA GLY A 385 27.47 4.75 1.64
C GLY A 385 27.89 6.09 2.26
N GLY A 386 27.63 7.18 1.54
CA GLY A 386 28.05 8.53 1.92
C GLY A 386 29.47 8.94 1.49
N THR A 387 30.18 8.13 0.70
CA THR A 387 31.43 8.54 0.03
C THR A 387 31.10 9.34 -1.23
N VAL A 388 30.90 10.65 -1.07
CA VAL A 388 30.94 11.58 -2.18
C VAL A 388 32.41 11.78 -2.54
N ASP A 389 32.77 11.71 -3.82
CA ASP A 389 34.10 12.15 -4.26
C ASP A 389 34.30 13.59 -3.80
N THR A 390 35.20 13.80 -2.84
CA THR A 390 35.41 15.13 -2.25
C THR A 390 35.94 16.15 -3.25
N SER A 391 36.42 15.71 -4.43
CA SER A 391 36.81 16.59 -5.53
C SER A 391 35.62 17.12 -6.34
N ILE A 392 34.44 16.50 -6.22
CA ILE A 392 33.20 16.90 -6.90
C ILE A 392 32.16 17.27 -5.85
N SER A 393 32.12 18.55 -5.48
CA SER A 393 31.12 19.09 -4.56
C SER A 393 30.16 20.05 -5.27
N PHE A 394 28.87 19.86 -5.08
CA PHE A 394 27.84 20.81 -5.51
C PHE A 394 27.30 21.57 -4.31
N THR A 395 27.30 22.90 -4.37
CA THR A 395 26.58 23.73 -3.40
C THR A 395 25.15 23.91 -3.87
N LYS A 396 24.19 23.33 -3.15
CA LYS A 396 22.77 23.58 -3.41
C LYS A 396 22.44 25.02 -3.03
N THR A 397 21.99 25.80 -4.00
CA THR A 397 21.54 27.18 -3.80
C THR A 397 20.06 27.27 -4.12
N ALA A 398 19.27 27.83 -3.20
CA ALA A 398 17.83 28.00 -3.39
C ALA A 398 17.55 29.10 -4.43
N GLN A 399 16.73 28.77 -5.44
CA GLN A 399 16.24 29.73 -6.42
C GLN A 399 14.86 30.23 -5.97
N THR A 400 14.82 31.32 -5.21
CA THR A 400 13.57 31.80 -4.57
C THR A 400 12.49 32.22 -5.57
N LEU A 401 12.89 32.66 -6.76
CA LEU A 401 12.00 33.09 -7.85
C LEU A 401 11.40 31.95 -8.67
N THR A 402 11.66 30.69 -8.30
CA THR A 402 11.09 29.50 -8.97
C THR A 402 10.07 28.77 -8.10
N GLN A 403 9.60 29.36 -7.00
CA GLN A 403 8.62 28.71 -6.13
C GLN A 403 7.21 28.75 -6.75
N GLY A 404 6.35 27.81 -6.33
CA GLY A 404 4.94 27.79 -6.72
C GLY A 404 4.66 27.15 -8.08
N SER A 405 5.59 26.36 -8.63
CA SER A 405 5.37 25.59 -9.84
C SER A 405 6.01 24.21 -9.74
N ARG A 406 5.39 23.22 -10.38
CA ARG A 406 5.90 21.85 -10.49
C ARG A 406 6.56 21.68 -11.85
N TYR A 407 7.88 21.82 -11.88
CA TYR A 407 8.65 21.71 -13.11
C TYR A 407 8.85 20.26 -13.55
N THR A 408 8.80 20.03 -14.86
CA THR A 408 8.86 18.68 -15.45
C THR A 408 10.06 18.48 -16.37
N SER A 409 10.58 19.54 -16.98
CA SER A 409 11.77 19.49 -17.83
C SER A 409 12.47 20.84 -17.83
N LEU A 410 13.78 20.84 -18.10
CA LEU A 410 14.63 22.01 -18.19
C LEU A 410 15.41 22.00 -19.49
N ALA A 411 15.51 23.15 -20.16
CA ALA A 411 16.37 23.31 -21.33
C ALA A 411 16.96 24.72 -21.38
N PHE A 412 18.23 24.84 -21.78
CA PHE A 412 18.77 26.11 -22.21
C PHE A 412 18.42 26.34 -23.68
N GLY A 413 17.84 27.50 -23.98
CA GLY A 413 17.62 27.95 -25.34
C GLY A 413 18.90 28.50 -25.98
N PRO A 414 18.94 28.65 -27.31
CA PRO A 414 20.06 29.27 -28.02
C PRO A 414 20.21 30.78 -27.72
N ASP A 415 19.26 31.36 -26.99
CA ASP A 415 19.30 32.70 -26.42
C ASP A 415 19.95 32.76 -25.03
N HIS A 416 20.55 31.65 -24.56
CA HIS A 416 21.18 31.49 -23.24
C HIS A 416 20.23 31.68 -22.05
N LYS A 417 18.92 31.53 -22.28
CA LYS A 417 17.91 31.56 -21.21
C LYS A 417 17.54 30.15 -20.78
N LEU A 418 17.19 30.01 -19.51
CA LEU A 418 16.68 28.75 -18.96
C LEU A 418 15.17 28.68 -19.19
N TYR A 419 14.70 27.56 -19.71
CA TYR A 419 13.29 27.24 -19.89
C TYR A 419 12.92 26.06 -19.02
N ALA A 420 11.77 26.12 -18.36
CA ALA A 420 11.19 25.00 -17.65
C ALA A 420 9.73 24.78 -18.06
N THR A 421 9.37 23.55 -18.42
CA THR A 421 7.97 23.15 -18.55
C THR A 421 7.38 22.86 -17.18
N THR A 422 6.08 23.03 -17.01
CA THR A 422 5.35 22.69 -15.77
C THR A 422 4.33 21.59 -15.99
N ILE A 423 3.97 20.89 -14.91
CA ILE A 423 2.98 19.82 -14.97
C ILE A 423 1.60 20.29 -15.43
N ASP A 424 1.27 21.58 -15.28
CA ASP A 424 0.01 22.17 -15.73
C ASP A 424 0.11 22.88 -17.10
N GLY A 425 1.29 22.91 -17.72
CA GLY A 425 1.44 23.27 -19.13
C GLY A 425 1.94 24.68 -19.42
N LYS A 426 2.45 25.38 -18.40
CA LYS A 426 3.21 26.62 -18.59
C LYS A 426 4.63 26.29 -19.06
N ILE A 427 5.24 27.23 -19.77
CA ILE A 427 6.69 27.28 -19.97
C ILE A 427 7.19 28.54 -19.28
N MET A 428 8.11 28.37 -18.33
CA MET A 428 8.73 29.44 -17.56
C MET A 428 10.11 29.72 -18.15
N ARG A 429 10.42 30.98 -18.43
CA ARG A 429 11.67 31.40 -19.08
C ARG A 429 12.39 32.44 -18.23
N TRP A 430 13.67 32.22 -17.95
CA TRP A 430 14.49 33.10 -17.11
C TRP A 430 15.77 33.54 -17.79
N ASN A 431 16.21 34.76 -17.49
CA ASN A 431 17.61 35.10 -17.65
C ASN A 431 18.40 34.43 -16.51
N VAL A 432 19.59 33.93 -16.82
CA VAL A 432 20.52 33.35 -15.85
C VAL A 432 21.70 34.31 -15.70
N ALA A 433 21.92 34.81 -14.49
CA ALA A 433 23.07 35.65 -14.19
C ALA A 433 24.36 34.82 -14.11
N ALA A 434 25.52 35.49 -14.10
CA ALA A 434 26.82 34.82 -14.07
C ALA A 434 27.04 33.95 -12.81
N ASP A 435 26.38 34.29 -11.70
CA ASP A 435 26.39 33.52 -10.45
C ASP A 435 25.34 32.39 -10.41
N GLY A 436 24.59 32.19 -11.51
CA GLY A 436 23.54 31.19 -11.62
C GLY A 436 22.20 31.61 -11.01
N SER A 437 22.07 32.84 -10.49
CA SER A 437 20.77 33.34 -10.02
C SER A 437 19.82 33.58 -11.21
N LEU A 438 18.55 33.27 -10.99
CA LEU A 438 17.49 33.43 -12.00
C LEU A 438 16.78 34.78 -11.83
N SER A 439 16.35 35.39 -12.94
CA SER A 439 15.52 36.59 -12.94
C SER A 439 14.07 36.31 -12.49
N ALA A 440 13.18 37.30 -12.60
CA ALA A 440 11.75 37.00 -12.66
C ALA A 440 11.43 36.17 -13.93
N ALA A 441 10.49 35.23 -13.81
CA ALA A 441 10.09 34.37 -14.92
C ALA A 441 9.22 35.12 -15.94
N GLN A 442 9.49 34.96 -17.22
CA GLN A 442 8.49 35.15 -18.27
C GLN A 442 7.67 33.87 -18.39
N GLN A 443 6.35 33.97 -18.23
CA GLN A 443 5.43 32.87 -18.45
C GLN A 443 5.00 32.83 -19.92
N ILE A 444 5.08 31.66 -20.54
CA ILE A 444 4.64 31.38 -21.90
C ILE A 444 3.50 30.36 -21.82
N LEU A 445 2.34 30.75 -22.36
CA LEU A 445 1.06 30.04 -22.22
C LEU A 445 0.58 29.33 -23.48
N THR A 446 1.42 29.26 -24.52
CA THR A 446 1.00 28.77 -25.84
C THR A 446 0.36 27.39 -25.80
N ILE A 447 0.92 26.45 -25.03
CA ILE A 447 0.36 25.09 -24.88
C ILE A 447 -1.01 25.12 -24.19
N GLN A 448 -1.16 25.84 -23.07
CA GLN A 448 -2.46 25.96 -22.40
C GLN A 448 -3.50 26.61 -23.31
N ASN A 449 -3.16 27.72 -23.96
CA ASN A 449 -4.06 28.45 -24.85
C ASN A 449 -4.55 27.59 -26.03
N MET A 450 -3.65 26.80 -26.63
CA MET A 450 -4.02 25.89 -27.74
C MET A 450 -4.98 24.78 -27.32
N ASN A 451 -5.03 24.43 -26.03
CA ASN A 451 -5.84 23.31 -25.53
C ASN A 451 -6.97 23.77 -24.61
N GLY A 452 -7.16 25.08 -24.45
CA GLY A 452 -8.25 25.66 -23.65
C GLY A 452 -8.10 25.48 -22.13
N GLY A 453 -6.91 25.17 -21.62
CA GLY A 453 -6.71 24.91 -20.19
C GLY A 453 -5.41 24.19 -19.86
N HIS A 454 -5.34 23.62 -18.65
CA HIS A 454 -4.16 22.88 -18.16
C HIS A 454 -3.80 21.70 -19.07
N ARG A 455 -2.49 21.46 -19.23
CA ARG A 455 -1.96 20.34 -20.02
C ARG A 455 -0.64 19.84 -19.48
N SER A 456 -0.47 18.53 -19.31
CA SER A 456 0.75 17.93 -18.76
C SER A 456 1.90 18.04 -19.75
N THR A 457 2.76 19.07 -19.61
CA THR A 457 3.99 19.19 -20.41
C THR A 457 5.13 18.44 -19.73
N ILE A 458 5.87 17.62 -20.46
CA ILE A 458 6.88 16.69 -19.89
C ILE A 458 8.27 16.93 -20.48
N SER A 459 8.38 17.51 -21.68
CA SER A 459 9.66 17.76 -22.32
C SER A 459 9.61 19.05 -23.13
N ILE A 460 10.73 19.79 -23.15
CA ILE A 460 11.00 20.83 -24.13
C ILE A 460 12.39 20.62 -24.73
N VAL A 461 12.50 20.70 -26.05
CA VAL A 461 13.79 20.63 -26.77
C VAL A 461 13.82 21.67 -27.87
N PHE A 462 14.97 22.30 -28.07
CA PHE A 462 15.16 23.26 -29.16
C PHE A 462 15.59 22.53 -30.44
N ASP A 463 15.03 22.96 -31.56
CA ASP A 463 15.46 22.51 -32.89
C ASP A 463 16.94 22.87 -33.11
N PRO A 464 17.76 22.02 -33.76
CA PRO A 464 19.14 22.36 -34.10
C PRO A 464 19.29 23.63 -34.95
N ALA A 465 18.25 24.02 -35.71
CA ALA A 465 18.22 25.26 -36.48
C ALA A 465 17.73 26.48 -35.67
N SER A 466 17.35 26.30 -34.40
CA SER A 466 16.93 27.37 -33.50
C SER A 466 18.10 28.30 -33.17
N THR A 467 17.87 29.60 -33.20
CA THR A 467 18.87 30.63 -32.86
C THR A 467 18.29 31.63 -31.85
N ALA A 468 19.13 32.45 -31.22
CA ALA A 468 18.68 33.47 -30.27
C ALA A 468 17.60 34.42 -30.85
N ASN A 469 17.63 34.67 -32.17
CA ASN A 469 16.69 35.56 -32.86
C ASN A 469 15.55 34.81 -33.57
N ASN A 470 15.62 33.48 -33.65
CA ASN A 470 14.61 32.64 -34.29
C ASN A 470 14.45 31.36 -33.47
N LEU A 471 13.67 31.45 -32.39
CA LEU A 471 13.44 30.32 -31.50
C LEU A 471 12.47 29.32 -32.13
N ILE A 472 12.88 28.06 -32.13
CA ILE A 472 12.08 26.90 -32.54
C ILE A 472 12.24 25.84 -31.45
N ALA A 473 11.14 25.49 -30.79
CA ALA A 473 11.12 24.47 -29.74
C ALA A 473 10.02 23.44 -30.01
N TYR A 474 10.22 22.22 -29.54
CA TYR A 474 9.23 21.15 -29.55
C TYR A 474 8.89 20.78 -28.12
N VAL A 475 7.61 20.69 -27.82
CA VAL A 475 7.10 20.37 -26.48
C VAL A 475 6.27 19.11 -26.53
N SER A 476 6.62 18.13 -25.70
CA SER A 476 5.82 16.92 -25.48
C SER A 476 4.81 17.20 -24.38
N HIS A 477 3.55 16.87 -24.64
CA HIS A 477 2.49 17.03 -23.66
C HIS A 477 1.30 16.10 -23.85
N SER A 478 0.49 15.95 -22.82
CA SER A 478 -0.73 15.15 -22.83
C SER A 478 -1.77 15.73 -21.88
N ASP A 479 -2.96 15.12 -21.79
CA ASP A 479 -4.05 15.67 -20.97
C ASP A 479 -3.63 15.86 -19.49
N PHE A 480 -4.19 16.86 -18.84
CA PHE A 480 -3.99 17.11 -17.41
C PHE A 480 -4.98 16.28 -16.61
N ALA A 481 -4.60 15.04 -16.29
CA ALA A 481 -5.49 14.02 -15.76
C ALA A 481 -4.72 12.94 -14.98
N GLY A 482 -5.38 12.32 -14.00
CA GLY A 482 -4.83 11.24 -13.17
C GLY A 482 -3.75 11.68 -12.17
N LEU A 483 -3.67 12.99 -11.87
CA LEU A 483 -2.66 13.57 -10.99
C LEU A 483 -3.28 13.92 -9.63
N GLU A 484 -2.58 13.59 -8.55
CA GLU A 484 -2.94 13.98 -7.19
C GLU A 484 -2.13 15.18 -6.76
N LEU A 485 -2.64 16.37 -7.07
CA LEU A 485 -1.97 17.62 -6.77
C LEU A 485 -2.89 18.45 -5.89
N LYS A 486 -2.47 18.70 -4.64
CA LYS A 486 -3.26 19.48 -3.65
C LYS A 486 -3.72 20.84 -4.18
N GLU A 487 -2.90 21.49 -4.99
CA GLU A 487 -3.22 22.78 -5.61
C GLU A 487 -4.35 22.71 -6.66
N TYR A 488 -4.71 21.51 -7.12
CA TYR A 488 -5.76 21.23 -8.11
C TYR A 488 -6.83 20.24 -7.61
N GLU A 489 -6.90 19.99 -6.30
CA GLU A 489 -7.82 19.00 -5.71
C GLU A 489 -9.30 19.30 -6.04
N SER A 490 -9.67 20.58 -6.13
CA SER A 490 -11.02 21.01 -6.51
C SER A 490 -11.40 20.70 -7.97
N GLU A 491 -10.43 20.41 -8.84
CA GLU A 491 -10.68 20.10 -10.25
C GLU A 491 -11.13 18.64 -10.46
N ASN A 492 -10.99 17.77 -9.44
CA ASN A 492 -11.33 16.34 -9.50
C ASN A 492 -10.80 15.67 -10.78
N LEU A 493 -9.48 15.71 -10.95
CA LEU A 493 -8.78 15.23 -12.14
C LEU A 493 -8.97 13.71 -12.30
N GLY A 494 -9.99 13.31 -13.05
CA GLY A 494 -10.24 11.90 -13.40
C GLY A 494 -9.07 11.28 -14.18
N GLN A 495 -9.15 9.98 -14.42
CA GLN A 495 -8.11 9.25 -15.17
C GLN A 495 -8.03 9.68 -16.64
N ALA A 496 -6.82 9.69 -17.19
CA ALA A 496 -6.62 10.02 -18.59
C ALA A 496 -7.18 8.94 -19.54
N SER A 497 -7.77 9.41 -20.65
CA SER A 497 -8.06 8.55 -21.80
C SER A 497 -6.78 8.25 -22.59
N ASN A 498 -6.76 7.13 -23.31
CA ASN A 498 -5.67 6.82 -24.23
C ASN A 498 -5.67 7.85 -25.39
N TRP A 499 -4.53 7.96 -26.08
CA TRP A 499 -4.37 8.74 -27.30
C TRP A 499 -4.50 10.26 -27.14
N THR A 500 -4.10 10.77 -25.98
CA THR A 500 -4.16 12.20 -25.63
C THR A 500 -2.79 12.88 -25.73
N GLY A 501 -1.72 12.11 -25.99
CA GLY A 501 -0.38 12.64 -26.18
C GLY A 501 -0.20 13.41 -27.49
N LYS A 502 0.65 14.43 -27.45
CA LYS A 502 0.97 15.34 -28.55
C LYS A 502 2.44 15.79 -28.50
N VAL A 503 2.96 16.17 -29.67
CA VAL A 503 4.18 16.97 -29.83
C VAL A 503 3.82 18.24 -30.58
N THR A 504 4.06 19.40 -29.96
CA THR A 504 3.74 20.71 -30.53
C THR A 504 5.03 21.49 -30.77
N LYS A 505 5.17 22.01 -31.99
CA LYS A 505 6.22 22.97 -32.36
C LYS A 505 5.81 24.36 -31.93
N LEU A 506 6.69 25.07 -31.26
CA LEU A 506 6.55 26.45 -30.86
C LEU A 506 7.58 27.34 -31.58
N THR A 507 7.13 28.48 -32.07
CA THR A 507 7.98 29.46 -32.78
C THR A 507 7.67 30.90 -32.37
N GLY A 508 8.53 31.81 -32.80
CA GLY A 508 8.46 33.25 -32.50
C GLY A 508 9.36 33.64 -31.32
N ALA A 509 9.64 34.94 -31.19
CA ALA A 509 10.58 35.47 -30.20
C ALA A 509 10.25 35.11 -28.73
N ASN A 510 8.99 34.76 -28.47
CA ASN A 510 8.47 34.34 -27.16
C ASN A 510 7.80 32.96 -27.21
N LEU A 511 8.08 32.15 -28.23
CA LEU A 511 7.43 30.84 -28.46
C LEU A 511 5.89 30.94 -28.49
N GLN A 512 5.36 32.07 -28.96
CA GLN A 512 3.94 32.42 -28.90
C GLN A 512 3.09 31.77 -30.00
N THR A 513 3.71 31.20 -31.03
CA THR A 513 3.02 30.54 -32.15
C THR A 513 3.19 29.03 -32.00
N GLY A 514 2.10 28.27 -32.01
CA GLY A 514 2.14 26.83 -31.85
C GLY A 514 1.49 26.06 -33.00
N GLN A 515 2.03 24.89 -33.30
CA GLN A 515 1.54 23.94 -34.30
C GLN A 515 1.66 22.52 -33.76
N ASP A 516 0.54 21.80 -33.65
CA ASP A 516 0.57 20.37 -33.33
C ASP A 516 1.18 19.62 -34.52
N ILE A 517 2.33 18.97 -34.31
CA ILE A 517 3.06 18.22 -35.35
C ILE A 517 2.62 16.76 -35.32
N VAL A 518 2.57 16.19 -34.12
CA VAL A 518 2.10 14.83 -33.87
C VAL A 518 0.98 14.87 -32.84
N THR A 519 -0.10 14.16 -33.10
CA THR A 519 -1.25 14.01 -32.20
C THR A 519 -1.65 12.55 -32.08
N GLY A 520 -2.37 12.20 -31.02
CA GLY A 520 -2.85 10.83 -30.85
C GLY A 520 -1.73 9.87 -30.46
N LEU A 521 -0.75 10.34 -29.68
CA LEU A 521 0.22 9.47 -29.02
C LEU A 521 -0.43 8.77 -27.81
N PRO A 522 -0.14 7.48 -27.58
CA PRO A 522 -0.75 6.74 -26.50
C PRO A 522 -0.28 7.22 -25.13
N ARG A 523 -1.06 6.96 -24.09
CA ARG A 523 -0.61 7.14 -22.69
C ARG A 523 -1.50 6.37 -21.73
N SER A 524 -0.93 6.05 -20.57
CA SER A 524 -1.71 5.45 -19.48
C SER A 524 -2.54 6.48 -18.70
N VAL A 525 -3.20 6.01 -17.65
CA VAL A 525 -4.21 6.75 -16.85
C VAL A 525 -3.65 7.90 -16.02
N ARG A 526 -2.39 7.81 -15.56
CA ARG A 526 -1.77 8.74 -14.60
C ARG A 526 -0.42 9.21 -15.11
N ASP A 527 0.64 8.47 -14.80
CA ASP A 527 1.96 8.57 -15.41
C ASP A 527 2.02 7.72 -16.70
N HIS A 528 3.22 7.37 -17.16
CA HIS A 528 3.43 6.70 -18.45
C HIS A 528 2.88 7.53 -19.62
N GLN A 529 3.47 8.71 -19.76
CA GLN A 529 3.13 9.69 -20.78
C GLN A 529 4.20 9.70 -21.88
N ASN A 530 4.15 10.71 -22.75
CA ASN A 530 5.20 10.98 -23.72
C ASN A 530 6.32 11.78 -23.03
N TYR A 531 7.44 11.10 -22.78
CA TYR A 531 8.56 11.59 -21.97
C TYR A 531 9.54 12.45 -22.78
N GLN A 532 10.82 12.44 -22.39
CA GLN A 532 11.84 13.33 -22.93
C GLN A 532 12.07 13.10 -24.42
N MET A 533 12.32 14.22 -25.10
CA MET A 533 12.67 14.24 -26.52
C MET A 533 14.10 14.71 -26.72
N ALA A 534 14.76 14.18 -27.75
CA ALA A 534 16.08 14.62 -28.17
C ALA A 534 16.20 14.60 -29.70
N PHE A 535 16.88 15.60 -30.27
CA PHE A 535 17.29 15.52 -31.67
C PHE A 535 18.49 14.61 -31.81
N GLY A 536 18.41 13.68 -32.75
CA GLY A 536 19.52 12.82 -33.14
C GLY A 536 20.52 13.52 -34.05
N PRO A 537 21.69 12.90 -34.27
CA PRO A 537 22.70 13.41 -35.21
C PRO A 537 22.24 13.38 -36.68
N ASP A 538 21.15 12.67 -36.97
CA ASP A 538 20.48 12.63 -38.27
C ASP A 538 19.47 13.78 -38.47
N GLY A 539 19.33 14.67 -37.49
CA GLY A 539 18.41 15.82 -37.54
C GLY A 539 16.96 15.46 -37.25
N LYS A 540 16.65 14.19 -36.93
CA LYS A 540 15.30 13.77 -36.58
C LYS A 540 15.05 13.90 -35.08
N LEU A 541 13.79 14.06 -34.70
CA LEU A 541 13.37 14.13 -33.31
C LEU A 541 13.04 12.73 -32.79
N TYR A 542 13.56 12.37 -31.63
CA TYR A 542 13.27 11.10 -30.97
C TYR A 542 12.49 11.37 -29.69
N ILE A 543 11.47 10.56 -29.44
CA ILE A 543 10.64 10.66 -28.23
C ILE A 543 10.49 9.30 -27.58
N SER A 544 10.56 9.28 -26.25
CA SER A 544 10.21 8.10 -25.48
C SER A 544 8.71 8.07 -25.24
N GLN A 545 8.09 7.03 -25.77
CA GLN A 545 6.68 6.76 -25.62
C GLN A 545 6.50 5.58 -24.66
N SER A 546 5.99 5.88 -23.46
CA SER A 546 5.81 4.87 -22.42
C SER A 546 4.88 3.72 -22.81
N SER A 547 5.02 2.61 -22.08
CA SER A 547 4.06 1.53 -22.02
C SER A 547 2.73 1.98 -21.43
N MET A 548 1.68 1.21 -21.69
CA MET A 548 0.35 1.42 -21.12
C MET A 548 0.18 0.74 -19.75
N SER A 549 1.08 -0.18 -19.43
CA SER A 549 1.03 -1.07 -18.26
C SER A 549 2.38 -1.20 -17.55
N ALA A 550 2.38 -1.92 -16.43
CA ALA A 550 3.56 -2.30 -15.67
C ALA A 550 4.52 -3.17 -16.49
N MET A 551 4.01 -4.21 -17.15
CA MET A 551 4.80 -5.36 -17.63
C MET A 551 4.35 -5.87 -19.01
N GLY A 552 3.61 -5.06 -19.76
CA GLY A 552 3.14 -5.38 -21.11
C GLY A 552 1.78 -6.10 -21.16
N SER A 553 1.17 -6.44 -20.02
CA SER A 553 -0.24 -6.83 -19.94
C SER A 553 -1.02 -5.92 -18.99
N PRO A 554 -2.35 -5.74 -19.21
CA PRO A 554 -3.21 -4.94 -18.37
C PRO A 554 -3.05 -5.28 -16.88
N ASP A 555 -2.93 -4.24 -16.05
CA ASP A 555 -2.82 -4.36 -14.60
C ASP A 555 -3.62 -3.26 -13.89
N ASN A 556 -3.78 -3.43 -12.58
CA ASN A 556 -4.65 -2.58 -11.78
C ASN A 556 -4.14 -1.13 -11.65
N ALA A 557 -2.83 -0.94 -11.46
CA ALA A 557 -2.23 0.38 -11.19
C ALA A 557 -2.34 1.30 -12.41
N TRP A 558 -2.16 0.74 -13.61
CA TRP A 558 -2.24 1.48 -14.88
C TRP A 558 -3.61 1.38 -15.57
N GLY A 559 -4.66 1.15 -14.79
CA GLY A 559 -6.06 1.28 -15.24
C GLY A 559 -6.49 0.20 -16.23
N ASN A 560 -5.91 -0.99 -16.14
CA ASN A 560 -6.21 -2.16 -16.96
C ASN A 560 -6.17 -1.88 -18.47
N LYS A 561 -5.24 -1.02 -18.91
CA LYS A 561 -5.06 -0.69 -20.33
C LYS A 561 -4.13 -1.69 -21.01
N ALA A 562 -4.53 -2.18 -22.18
CA ALA A 562 -3.67 -2.96 -23.05
C ALA A 562 -2.62 -2.06 -23.72
N GLU A 563 -1.45 -2.63 -24.01
CA GLU A 563 -0.47 -2.01 -24.91
C GLU A 563 -1.06 -1.80 -26.31
N VAL A 564 -0.58 -0.76 -26.98
CA VAL A 564 -0.94 -0.43 -28.36
C VAL A 564 0.33 -0.31 -29.19
N LEU A 565 0.24 -0.40 -30.52
CA LEU A 565 1.43 -0.52 -31.38
C LEU A 565 2.51 0.56 -31.15
N MET A 566 2.11 1.77 -30.79
CA MET A 566 3.02 2.90 -30.55
C MET A 566 3.50 3.02 -29.10
N SER A 567 2.92 2.28 -28.14
CA SER A 567 3.37 2.32 -26.73
C SER A 567 4.64 1.51 -26.52
N ALA A 568 5.26 1.70 -25.36
CA ALA A 568 6.50 1.03 -24.95
C ALA A 568 7.64 1.14 -26.00
N SER A 569 7.85 2.33 -26.55
CA SER A 569 8.74 2.51 -27.71
C SER A 569 9.55 3.80 -27.65
N ILE A 570 10.68 3.82 -28.38
CA ILE A 570 11.26 5.07 -28.87
C ILE A 570 10.72 5.30 -30.26
N LEU A 571 10.11 6.46 -30.49
CA LEU A 571 9.63 6.88 -31.79
C LEU A 571 10.65 7.83 -32.44
N GLN A 572 10.88 7.66 -33.74
CA GLN A 572 11.61 8.60 -34.59
C GLN A 572 10.60 9.46 -35.35
N ILE A 573 10.71 10.78 -35.26
CA ILE A 573 9.83 11.78 -35.88
C ILE A 573 10.65 12.60 -36.87
N ASP A 574 10.30 12.52 -38.15
CA ASP A 574 10.83 13.35 -39.23
C ASP A 574 10.04 14.66 -39.32
N THR A 575 10.47 15.65 -38.54
CA THR A 575 9.77 16.94 -38.44
C THR A 575 9.78 17.71 -39.76
N ALA A 576 10.77 17.49 -40.62
CA ALA A 576 10.87 18.10 -41.94
C ALA A 576 9.84 17.51 -42.91
N ALA A 577 9.66 16.18 -42.90
CA ALA A 577 8.65 15.50 -43.71
C ALA A 577 7.21 15.90 -43.32
N ILE A 578 6.96 16.21 -42.03
CA ILE A 578 5.65 16.67 -41.56
C ILE A 578 5.40 18.13 -41.97
N GLY A 579 6.40 19.00 -41.87
CA GLY A 579 6.32 20.40 -42.27
C GLY A 579 5.23 21.18 -41.53
N ALA A 580 4.33 21.82 -42.28
CA ALA A 580 3.22 22.62 -41.76
C ALA A 580 1.95 21.80 -41.44
N SER A 581 2.00 20.48 -41.64
CA SER A 581 0.86 19.59 -41.39
C SER A 581 0.80 19.12 -39.93
N THR A 582 -0.29 18.42 -39.60
CA THR A 582 -0.43 17.64 -38.35
C THR A 582 -0.67 16.18 -38.72
N ILE A 583 0.06 15.26 -38.09
CA ILE A 583 -0.16 13.83 -38.26
C ILE A 583 -0.80 13.26 -37.00
N ASN A 584 -1.85 12.46 -37.18
CA ASN A 584 -2.45 11.66 -36.12
C ASN A 584 -1.87 10.23 -36.19
N VAL A 585 -1.25 9.76 -35.11
CA VAL A 585 -0.53 8.49 -35.06
C VAL A 585 -1.31 7.36 -34.37
N ARG A 586 -2.63 7.52 -34.20
CA ARG A 586 -3.50 6.44 -33.70
C ARG A 586 -3.49 5.25 -34.66
N THR A 587 -3.03 4.10 -34.18
CA THR A 587 -2.89 2.86 -34.97
C THR A 587 -4.11 1.95 -34.90
N GLU A 588 -5.11 2.31 -34.09
CA GLU A 588 -6.34 1.54 -33.90
C GLU A 588 -7.47 2.44 -33.39
N GLY A 589 -8.71 1.93 -33.43
CA GLY A 589 -9.89 2.66 -32.93
C GLY A 589 -10.28 3.88 -33.76
N VAL A 590 -9.78 4.01 -34.99
CA VAL A 590 -10.08 5.11 -35.93
C VAL A 590 -10.29 4.57 -37.34
N ALA A 591 -11.02 5.32 -38.19
CA ALA A 591 -11.36 4.88 -39.55
C ALA A 591 -10.13 4.71 -40.47
N ASN A 592 -9.11 5.54 -40.29
CA ASN A 592 -7.85 5.47 -41.05
C ASN A 592 -6.67 5.32 -40.06
N PRO A 593 -6.37 4.08 -39.63
CA PRO A 593 -5.26 3.83 -38.72
C PRO A 593 -3.92 4.23 -39.32
N TYR A 594 -3.07 4.84 -38.50
CA TYR A 594 -1.69 5.14 -38.88
C TYR A 594 -0.87 3.85 -39.01
N ASN A 595 -0.04 3.76 -40.05
CA ASN A 595 0.88 2.64 -40.25
C ASN A 595 2.33 3.10 -40.04
N PRO A 596 2.96 2.83 -38.88
CA PRO A 596 4.34 3.23 -38.60
C PRO A 596 5.37 2.41 -39.39
N PHE A 597 4.96 1.35 -40.08
CA PHE A 597 5.82 0.52 -40.93
C PHE A 597 5.80 0.93 -42.40
N ALA A 598 4.99 1.93 -42.78
CA ALA A 598 4.97 2.42 -44.15
C ALA A 598 6.35 2.98 -44.54
N VAL A 599 6.79 2.69 -45.76
CA VAL A 599 8.06 3.23 -46.29
C VAL A 599 7.97 4.76 -46.29
N GLY A 600 8.91 5.41 -45.58
CA GLY A 600 8.91 6.87 -45.44
C GLY A 600 7.86 7.42 -44.46
N ALA A 601 7.30 6.60 -43.57
CA ALA A 601 6.43 7.05 -42.49
C ALA A 601 7.11 8.21 -41.70
N PRO A 602 6.46 9.39 -41.59
CA PRO A 602 7.07 10.52 -40.88
C PRO A 602 7.22 10.31 -39.37
N VAL A 603 6.51 9.34 -38.80
CA VAL A 603 6.68 8.87 -37.43
C VAL A 603 6.85 7.35 -37.49
N ALA A 604 8.00 6.85 -37.06
CA ALA A 604 8.34 5.42 -37.15
C ALA A 604 8.77 4.87 -35.80
N LEU A 605 8.61 3.56 -35.61
CA LEU A 605 9.16 2.83 -34.46
C LEU A 605 10.68 2.74 -34.62
N TYR A 606 11.43 3.32 -33.69
CA TYR A 606 12.88 3.21 -33.66
C TYR A 606 13.35 2.02 -32.81
N ALA A 607 12.77 1.85 -31.63
CA ALA A 607 12.99 0.70 -30.74
C ALA A 607 11.71 0.43 -29.93
N THR A 608 11.51 -0.80 -29.45
CA THR A 608 10.28 -1.21 -28.76
C THR A 608 10.55 -2.02 -27.48
N GLY A 609 9.53 -2.27 -26.68
CA GLY A 609 9.63 -3.01 -25.41
C GLY A 609 10.16 -2.19 -24.23
N LEU A 610 10.18 -0.86 -24.33
CA LEU A 610 10.68 0.01 -23.27
C LEU A 610 9.52 0.47 -22.38
N ARG A 611 9.43 -0.03 -21.15
CA ARG A 611 8.34 0.30 -20.22
C ARG A 611 8.18 1.80 -19.99
N SER A 612 9.11 2.41 -19.26
CA SER A 612 9.02 3.82 -18.84
C SER A 612 10.41 4.45 -18.96
N ALA A 613 10.83 4.70 -20.21
CA ALA A 613 12.14 5.29 -20.52
C ALA A 613 12.05 6.81 -20.36
N TYR A 614 12.49 7.36 -19.23
CA TYR A 614 12.21 8.76 -18.91
C TYR A 614 13.03 9.75 -19.73
N ASP A 615 14.30 9.45 -19.96
CA ASP A 615 15.24 10.33 -20.65
C ASP A 615 15.91 9.62 -21.82
N ILE A 616 16.14 10.32 -22.93
CA ILE A 616 16.93 9.88 -24.07
C ILE A 616 18.13 10.80 -24.23
N LEU A 617 19.33 10.22 -24.21
CA LEU A 617 20.58 10.92 -24.44
C LEU A 617 21.29 10.36 -25.67
N PHE A 618 21.57 11.23 -26.65
CA PHE A 618 22.59 10.95 -27.66
C PHE A 618 23.96 11.32 -27.10
N HIS A 619 24.79 10.31 -26.86
CA HIS A 619 26.15 10.53 -26.38
C HIS A 619 27.09 10.83 -27.56
N ARG A 620 28.20 11.54 -27.29
CA ARG A 620 29.21 11.93 -28.30
C ARG A 620 29.86 10.75 -29.03
N ASN A 621 29.72 9.53 -28.52
CA ASN A 621 30.15 8.30 -29.20
C ASN A 621 29.15 7.84 -30.30
N GLY A 622 28.11 8.63 -30.58
CA GLY A 622 27.09 8.33 -31.58
C GLY A 622 26.08 7.26 -31.15
N LYS A 623 25.99 6.95 -29.86
CA LYS A 623 25.03 5.98 -29.31
C LYS A 623 23.94 6.68 -28.51
N MET A 624 22.74 6.12 -28.58
CA MET A 624 21.60 6.55 -27.79
C MET A 624 21.54 5.72 -26.50
N TYR A 625 21.31 6.40 -25.38
CA TYR A 625 21.14 5.78 -24.07
C TYR A 625 19.85 6.27 -23.44
N SER A 626 19.22 5.42 -22.63
CA SER A 626 18.02 5.79 -21.90
C SER A 626 18.00 5.13 -20.54
N ALA A 627 17.74 5.93 -19.50
CA ALA A 627 17.39 5.42 -18.19
C ALA A 627 15.91 5.03 -18.21
N THR A 628 15.64 3.78 -17.90
CA THR A 628 14.31 3.18 -17.98
C THR A 628 13.95 2.62 -16.64
N ASN A 629 12.81 3.07 -16.12
CA ASN A 629 12.29 2.51 -14.89
C ASN A 629 11.87 1.06 -15.11
N GLY A 630 12.37 0.20 -14.23
CA GLY A 630 11.93 -1.18 -14.09
C GLY A 630 10.47 -1.23 -13.71
N SER A 631 9.88 -2.41 -13.80
CA SER A 631 8.48 -2.57 -13.45
C SER A 631 8.19 -2.48 -11.97
N ALA A 632 6.96 -2.09 -11.63
CA ALA A 632 6.46 -2.12 -10.27
C ALA A 632 5.88 -3.48 -9.91
N ALA A 633 5.78 -3.74 -8.60
CA ALA A 633 5.11 -4.91 -8.06
C ALA A 633 3.62 -4.93 -8.45
N GLY A 634 3.07 -6.14 -8.59
CA GLY A 634 1.65 -6.33 -8.93
C GLY A 634 1.33 -6.27 -10.43
N GLY A 635 2.35 -6.05 -11.27
CA GLY A 635 2.21 -6.04 -12.73
C GLY A 635 1.92 -7.41 -13.35
N ASN A 636 1.45 -7.42 -14.60
CA ASN A 636 1.15 -8.65 -15.34
C ASN A 636 1.97 -8.71 -16.63
N THR A 637 2.53 -9.89 -16.95
CA THR A 637 3.26 -10.12 -18.22
C THR A 637 2.36 -10.86 -19.22
N PRO A 638 2.46 -10.57 -20.53
CA PRO A 638 1.77 -11.35 -21.54
C PRO A 638 2.35 -12.77 -21.63
N GLY A 639 1.51 -13.71 -22.07
CA GLY A 639 1.98 -15.02 -22.53
C GLY A 639 2.38 -14.95 -24.00
N GLY A 640 3.38 -15.74 -24.42
CA GLY A 640 3.84 -15.74 -25.81
C GLY A 640 5.13 -16.53 -26.01
N GLY A 641 5.38 -16.99 -27.24
CA GLY A 641 6.64 -17.67 -27.60
C GLY A 641 6.93 -18.97 -26.81
N GLY A 642 5.90 -19.60 -26.23
CA GLY A 642 6.03 -20.78 -25.36
C GLY A 642 6.16 -20.45 -23.87
N ALA A 643 6.21 -19.18 -23.48
CA ALA A 643 6.17 -18.73 -22.09
C ALA A 643 4.72 -18.46 -21.63
N ALA A 644 4.40 -18.83 -20.39
CA ALA A 644 3.12 -18.55 -19.77
C ALA A 644 3.00 -17.08 -19.38
N ALA A 645 1.77 -16.54 -19.41
CA ALA A 645 1.46 -15.25 -18.80
C ALA A 645 1.67 -15.34 -17.29
N LEU A 646 2.20 -14.27 -16.68
CA LEU A 646 2.36 -14.17 -15.24
C LEU A 646 1.49 -13.03 -14.71
N THR A 647 0.93 -13.22 -13.53
CA THR A 647 0.20 -12.19 -12.80
C THR A 647 0.89 -11.87 -11.49
N ASN A 648 0.71 -10.64 -11.00
CA ASN A 648 1.25 -10.18 -9.73
C ASN A 648 2.79 -10.34 -9.64
N VAL A 649 3.48 -9.91 -10.69
CA VAL A 649 4.93 -10.00 -10.81
C VAL A 649 5.59 -8.99 -9.85
N ALA A 650 6.73 -9.37 -9.28
CA ALA A 650 7.52 -8.50 -8.41
C ALA A 650 8.14 -7.32 -9.16
N THR A 651 8.51 -6.27 -8.42
CA THR A 651 9.26 -5.11 -8.93
C THR A 651 10.54 -5.57 -9.65
N GLN A 652 10.90 -4.90 -10.75
CA GLN A 652 12.17 -5.08 -11.46
C GLN A 652 13.10 -3.89 -11.24
N ASP A 653 14.39 -4.13 -11.41
CA ASP A 653 15.42 -3.09 -11.32
C ASP A 653 15.26 -2.04 -12.44
N ASP A 654 15.70 -0.82 -12.15
CA ASP A 654 15.86 0.21 -13.15
C ASP A 654 17.11 -0.07 -14.01
N PHE A 655 17.04 0.22 -15.31
CA PHE A 655 18.10 -0.08 -16.26
C PHE A 655 18.59 1.18 -16.99
N LEU A 656 19.89 1.21 -17.28
CA LEU A 656 20.45 2.10 -18.30
C LEU A 656 20.64 1.31 -19.59
N PHE A 657 19.76 1.50 -20.56
CA PHE A 657 19.86 0.82 -21.85
C PHE A 657 20.69 1.63 -22.85
N LYS A 658 21.49 0.91 -23.63
CA LYS A 658 21.98 1.40 -24.92
C LYS A 658 20.93 1.06 -25.98
N ILE A 659 20.26 2.07 -26.51
CA ILE A 659 19.16 1.93 -27.47
C ILE A 659 19.71 1.73 -28.89
N ASN A 660 19.31 0.64 -29.55
CA ASN A 660 19.66 0.35 -30.94
C ASN A 660 18.39 0.32 -31.80
N GLN A 661 18.52 0.77 -33.05
CA GLN A 661 17.42 0.73 -34.01
C GLN A 661 16.93 -0.71 -34.23
N GLY A 662 15.61 -0.91 -34.22
CA GLY A 662 14.93 -2.19 -34.40
C GLY A 662 15.06 -3.15 -33.23
N ALA A 663 15.73 -2.77 -32.14
CA ALA A 663 15.87 -3.62 -30.97
C ALA A 663 14.60 -3.62 -30.11
N TYR A 664 14.43 -4.73 -29.39
CA TYR A 664 13.34 -4.98 -28.46
C TYR A 664 13.88 -5.20 -27.05
N TYR A 665 13.26 -4.56 -26.05
CA TYR A 665 13.75 -4.49 -24.66
C TYR A 665 12.80 -5.09 -23.60
N GLY A 666 11.72 -5.75 -24.02
CA GLY A 666 10.64 -6.21 -23.13
C GLY A 666 10.46 -7.72 -23.06
#